data_AF-A0A0D9NW46-F1
#
_entry.id   AF-A0A0D9NW46-F1
#
_cell.length_a   1.000
_cell.length_b   1.000
_cell.length_c   1.000
_cell.angle_alpha   90.00
_cell.angle_beta   90.00
_cell.angle_gamma   90.00
#
_symmetry.space_group_name_H-M   'P 1'
#
loop_
_entity.id
_entity.type
_entity.pdbx_description
1 polymer ?
#
loop_
_entity_poly.entity_id
_entity_poly.type
_entity_poly.pdbx_seq_one_letter_code
_entity_poly.pdbx_strand_id
1 'polypeptide(L)'
;MESQTTVPDTPGHQVEVDSLIVGTGPAGSSLACFLAYHGLKGLVVNSASSTADTPRAHITNMAALECFRDIGLEEELMRVGHGGEAMQHTRWCYSMAGEEMARVYSWGSDPRRKGDYELASPCEPMDLPQTLLEPVLATHAAQKGFRIRFNTSFVSFARDGAGRIVSTLYDEVLQLHFTVRSKYLFGADGARSRIMKQLQVPMIAKPGKGVAINVLVRADLSNLITHRMGNLHFILQPDRPHTLFGWLCIARMVKPWHEWMFILFPHQQARSEEPSEEEYAKHVGALIGDPSIDVKVLGISPWNINEIVAENYSSGNVYCLGDAVHRHPPMNGLGSNTCIQDAYNLAWKIAYVEKGLADPSLLESYSIERQPVGLSIVTRANEAFGHQMKVWESLDLLTADPEDRNKGMQELGLSTPAGAARRKAFQAAIKMTRHEFHGLGIEMDQHYLQGAIYRDDEPPIVTQNVSPNASARVLEYAPSTIPGRRLPHVWLNVPCPEANVSTHDLAGKGAFCLFTGPGGENWKGAAAKVSSKYSVPINAFSIGYRQDWEDVYMEWSRLLPPLPHVPIFICIGLNYRHHAKEANLSIPPYPVIFTKPSDALAGPSDEIPIHPEAQSMLDYEGELGVVIGRDALNVSEANALDYVLGYTCANDISARHFQLPDTSGGQYCFAKSFNKFGPIGPCIVSPKLIPDPQNLTLATRVNGATRQSTSTSDMIWTVKQIISHASKGTTVRAGTVIMTGTPAGVGLFCKPQAFMKSGDEVEVDIDAVGVLQNKILFN
;
A
#
# COMPACT_ATOMS: atom_id res chain seq x y z
N MET A 1 -38.27 -10.85 28.36
CA MET A 1 -37.91 -11.92 29.30
C MET A 1 -37.69 -13.18 28.48
N GLU A 2 -36.46 -13.37 28.00
CA GLU A 2 -36.03 -14.57 27.28
C GLU A 2 -34.83 -15.13 28.04
N SER A 3 -34.83 -16.44 28.20
CA SER A 3 -34.02 -17.16 29.18
C SER A 3 -32.53 -17.09 28.85
N GLN A 4 -31.78 -16.48 29.78
CA GLN A 4 -30.35 -16.70 29.91
C GLN A 4 -30.12 -18.21 30.08
N THR A 5 -29.58 -18.86 29.05
CA THR A 5 -29.16 -20.25 29.11
C THR A 5 -27.88 -20.28 29.93
N THR A 6 -28.01 -20.51 31.23
CA THR A 6 -26.91 -20.78 32.14
C THR A 6 -26.23 -22.09 31.72
N VAL A 7 -24.97 -22.02 31.32
CA VAL A 7 -24.13 -23.20 31.07
C VAL A 7 -24.01 -23.99 32.38
N PRO A 8 -24.08 -25.34 32.36
CA PRO A 8 -23.92 -26.14 33.56
C PRO A 8 -22.52 -25.93 34.14
N ASP A 9 -22.46 -25.46 35.38
CA ASP A 9 -21.24 -25.31 36.17
C ASP A 9 -20.71 -26.73 36.47
N THR A 10 -19.85 -27.26 35.60
CA THR A 10 -19.25 -28.58 35.77
C THR A 10 -17.88 -28.38 36.44
N PRO A 11 -17.73 -28.58 37.77
CA PRO A 11 -16.62 -28.00 38.54
C PRO A 11 -15.24 -28.70 38.36
N GLY A 12 -15.00 -29.41 37.25
CA GLY A 12 -13.85 -30.31 37.13
C GLY A 12 -12.67 -29.83 36.28
N HIS A 13 -12.90 -29.05 35.22
CA HIS A 13 -11.90 -28.83 34.16
C HIS A 13 -11.93 -27.40 33.58
N GLN A 14 -11.73 -26.39 34.44
CA GLN A 14 -11.62 -25.00 34.01
C GLN A 14 -10.14 -24.57 33.94
N VAL A 15 -9.73 -24.05 32.78
CA VAL A 15 -8.41 -23.44 32.58
C VAL A 15 -8.56 -21.92 32.56
N GLU A 16 -7.67 -21.20 33.24
CA GLU A 16 -7.61 -19.75 33.18
C GLU A 16 -6.40 -19.28 32.37
N VAL A 17 -6.63 -18.32 31.48
CA VAL A 17 -5.61 -17.61 30.70
C VAL A 17 -6.05 -16.18 30.48
N ASP A 18 -5.12 -15.27 30.17
CA ASP A 18 -5.53 -13.94 29.72
C ASP A 18 -6.02 -13.98 28.27
N SER A 19 -5.27 -14.67 27.41
CA SER A 19 -5.54 -14.76 25.97
C SER A 19 -5.82 -16.20 25.53
N LEU A 20 -6.98 -16.42 24.89
CA LEU A 20 -7.27 -17.65 24.15
C LEU A 20 -7.28 -17.34 22.65
N ILE A 21 -6.39 -17.97 21.90
CA ILE A 21 -6.32 -17.88 20.43
C ILE A 21 -6.82 -19.19 19.85
N VAL A 22 -7.83 -19.12 18.98
CA VAL A 22 -8.39 -20.29 18.28
C VAL A 22 -7.90 -20.29 16.84
N GLY A 23 -6.98 -21.20 16.52
CA GLY A 23 -6.32 -21.34 15.21
C GLY A 23 -4.81 -21.11 15.29
N THR A 24 -4.04 -21.95 14.59
CA THR A 24 -2.56 -21.87 14.49
C THR A 24 -2.07 -21.45 13.09
N GLY A 25 -2.98 -21.00 12.23
CA GLY A 25 -2.62 -20.46 10.92
C GLY A 25 -1.82 -19.14 11.02
N PRO A 26 -1.53 -18.49 9.87
CA PRO A 26 -0.75 -17.26 9.82
C PRO A 26 -1.27 -16.16 10.76
N ALA A 27 -2.59 -16.00 10.92
CA ALA A 27 -3.17 -15.00 11.80
C ALA A 27 -2.91 -15.33 13.29
N GLY A 28 -3.25 -16.55 13.73
CA GLY A 28 -3.21 -16.94 15.14
C GLY A 28 -1.79 -17.12 15.68
N SER A 29 -0.90 -17.78 14.93
CA SER A 29 0.48 -17.99 15.36
C SER A 29 1.31 -16.70 15.31
N SER A 30 1.05 -15.81 14.35
CA SER A 30 1.68 -14.47 14.34
C SER A 30 1.21 -13.64 15.53
N LEU A 31 -0.09 -13.65 15.83
CA LEU A 31 -0.63 -12.95 17.00
C LEU A 31 0.01 -13.45 18.29
N ALA A 32 0.16 -14.78 18.44
CA ALA A 32 0.85 -15.36 19.58
C ALA A 32 2.31 -14.89 19.68
N CYS A 33 3.05 -14.83 18.57
CA CYS A 33 4.42 -14.30 18.54
C CYS A 33 4.48 -12.83 18.97
N PHE A 34 3.61 -11.97 18.42
CA PHE A 34 3.61 -10.53 18.73
C PHE A 34 3.15 -10.26 20.17
N LEU A 35 2.12 -10.95 20.67
CA LEU A 35 1.71 -10.85 22.08
C LEU A 35 2.84 -11.32 23.01
N ALA A 36 3.52 -12.41 22.67
CA ALA A 36 4.63 -12.93 23.46
C ALA A 36 5.84 -11.98 23.46
N TYR A 37 6.12 -11.31 22.33
CA TYR A 37 7.13 -10.25 22.25
C TYR A 37 6.85 -9.12 23.24
N HIS A 38 5.57 -8.76 23.45
CA HIS A 38 5.17 -7.79 24.46
C HIS A 38 5.09 -8.34 25.90
N GLY A 39 5.46 -9.60 26.12
CA GLY A 39 5.46 -10.26 27.43
C GLY A 39 4.11 -10.83 27.86
N LEU A 40 3.11 -10.87 26.97
CA LEU A 40 1.83 -11.50 27.23
C LEU A 40 1.90 -13.01 26.99
N LYS A 41 0.99 -13.75 27.64
CA LYS A 41 0.92 -15.22 27.57
C LYS A 41 -0.51 -15.67 27.35
N GLY A 42 -0.66 -16.90 26.88
CA GLY A 42 -1.98 -17.44 26.60
C GLY A 42 -1.97 -18.91 26.21
N LEU A 43 -3.10 -19.31 25.65
CA LEU A 43 -3.32 -20.63 25.08
C LEU A 43 -3.70 -20.45 23.60
N VAL A 44 -2.98 -21.12 22.72
CA VAL A 44 -3.38 -21.31 21.32
C VAL A 44 -3.96 -22.72 21.19
N VAL A 45 -5.15 -22.83 20.60
CA VAL A 45 -5.77 -24.13 20.31
C VAL A 45 -5.99 -24.31 18.83
N ASN A 46 -5.86 -25.55 18.35
CA ASN A 46 -6.20 -25.92 16.99
C ASN A 46 -6.87 -27.29 16.97
N SER A 47 -7.88 -27.46 16.13
CA SER A 47 -8.54 -28.75 15.94
C SER A 47 -7.65 -29.73 15.19
N ALA A 48 -6.81 -29.26 14.27
CA ALA A 48 -5.86 -30.15 13.59
C ALA A 48 -4.83 -30.74 14.57
N SER A 49 -4.25 -31.87 14.19
CA SER A 49 -3.26 -32.61 14.99
C SER A 49 -1.86 -32.00 14.95
N SER A 50 -1.61 -31.09 14.01
CA SER A 50 -0.34 -30.37 13.82
C SER A 50 -0.59 -29.02 13.13
N THR A 51 0.48 -28.28 12.81
CA THR A 51 0.45 -27.13 11.89
C THR A 51 0.07 -27.59 10.46
N ALA A 52 0.03 -26.66 9.50
CA ALA A 52 -0.15 -26.94 8.09
C ALA A 52 0.56 -28.21 7.61
N ASP A 53 -0.21 -29.17 7.11
CA ASP A 53 0.28 -30.33 6.37
C ASP A 53 0.30 -30.08 4.85
N THR A 54 -0.40 -29.03 4.40
CA THR A 54 -0.46 -28.61 3.00
C THR A 54 0.09 -27.18 2.81
N PRO A 55 0.81 -26.90 1.70
CA PRO A 55 1.50 -25.63 1.48
C PRO A 55 0.66 -24.34 1.55
N ARG A 56 -0.62 -24.38 1.15
CA ARG A 56 -1.58 -23.24 1.23
C ARG A 56 -1.02 -21.89 0.74
N ALA A 57 -1.14 -20.78 1.48
CA ALA A 57 -0.53 -19.51 1.06
C ALA A 57 1.00 -19.59 1.07
N HIS A 58 1.66 -18.83 0.19
CA HIS A 58 3.12 -18.95 0.02
C HIS A 58 3.83 -17.61 -0.19
N ILE A 59 3.28 -16.69 -0.98
CA ILE A 59 3.90 -15.36 -1.13
C ILE A 59 3.83 -14.58 0.19
N THR A 60 4.99 -14.20 0.72
CA THR A 60 5.13 -13.28 1.84
C THR A 60 5.74 -11.97 1.34
N ASN A 61 4.99 -10.87 1.46
CA ASN A 61 5.40 -9.55 0.99
C ASN A 61 6.19 -8.79 2.06
N MET A 62 6.78 -7.66 1.64
CA MET A 62 7.66 -6.85 2.48
C MET A 62 6.93 -6.29 3.72
N ALA A 63 5.66 -5.86 3.56
CA ALA A 63 4.87 -5.34 4.68
C ALA A 63 4.66 -6.37 5.81
N ALA A 64 4.53 -7.66 5.49
CA ALA A 64 4.42 -8.73 6.49
C ALA A 64 5.78 -9.10 7.08
N LEU A 65 6.84 -9.11 6.26
CA LEU A 65 8.21 -9.39 6.73
C LEU A 65 8.72 -8.32 7.69
N GLU A 66 8.41 -7.04 7.46
CA GLU A 66 8.72 -5.96 8.40
C GLU A 66 8.14 -6.20 9.80
N CYS A 67 6.93 -6.76 9.89
CA CYS A 67 6.34 -7.12 11.19
C CYS A 67 7.16 -8.20 11.92
N PHE A 68 7.73 -9.16 11.18
CA PHE A 68 8.60 -10.19 11.75
C PHE A 68 10.01 -9.69 12.02
N ARG A 69 10.54 -8.81 11.16
CA ARG A 69 11.80 -8.10 11.39
C ARG A 69 11.76 -7.32 12.69
N ASP A 70 10.62 -6.68 12.99
CA ASP A 70 10.46 -5.92 14.22
C ASP A 70 10.73 -6.76 15.49
N ILE A 71 10.30 -8.03 15.47
CA ILE A 71 10.49 -8.97 16.59
C ILE A 71 11.67 -9.93 16.42
N GLY A 72 12.53 -9.71 15.41
CA GLY A 72 13.74 -10.50 15.16
C GLY A 72 13.50 -11.88 14.57
N LEU A 73 12.37 -12.11 13.88
CA LEU A 73 12.03 -13.38 13.24
C LEU A 73 12.36 -13.46 11.74
N GLU A 74 12.63 -12.33 11.08
CA GLU A 74 12.89 -12.29 9.64
C GLU A 74 14.00 -13.27 9.21
N GLU A 75 15.16 -13.26 9.88
CA GLU A 75 16.28 -14.13 9.50
C GLU A 75 15.94 -15.62 9.58
N GLU A 76 15.13 -16.04 10.55
CA GLU A 76 14.70 -17.43 10.68
C GLU A 76 13.77 -17.82 9.54
N LEU A 77 12.87 -16.91 9.14
CA LEU A 77 11.97 -17.11 8.00
C LEU A 77 12.73 -17.13 6.67
N MET A 78 13.72 -16.26 6.49
CA MET A 78 14.58 -16.23 5.30
C MET A 78 15.34 -17.53 5.09
N ARG A 79 15.68 -18.28 6.16
CA ARG A 79 16.38 -19.58 6.05
C ARG A 79 15.50 -20.71 5.52
N VAL A 80 14.18 -20.58 5.64
CA VAL A 80 13.23 -21.62 5.20
C VAL A 80 12.43 -21.20 3.98
N GLY A 81 12.29 -19.89 3.72
CA GLY A 81 11.69 -19.34 2.51
C GLY A 81 12.66 -19.33 1.32
N HIS A 82 12.13 -19.02 0.15
CA HIS A 82 12.90 -18.90 -1.09
C HIS A 82 12.61 -17.55 -1.74
N GLY A 83 13.66 -16.76 -2.02
CA GLY A 83 13.57 -15.50 -2.76
C GLY A 83 14.35 -15.53 -4.07
N GLY A 84 14.60 -14.36 -4.66
CA GLY A 84 15.51 -14.19 -5.80
C GLY A 84 15.08 -14.92 -7.07
N GLU A 85 16.01 -15.63 -7.71
CA GLU A 85 15.80 -16.24 -9.03
C GLU A 85 14.63 -17.23 -9.06
N ALA A 86 14.34 -17.91 -7.95
CA ALA A 86 13.24 -18.87 -7.85
C ALA A 86 11.85 -18.23 -8.09
N MET A 87 11.74 -16.91 -7.90
CA MET A 87 10.51 -16.13 -8.02
C MET A 87 10.56 -15.14 -9.20
N GLN A 88 11.56 -15.23 -10.07
CA GLN A 88 11.82 -14.21 -11.07
C GLN A 88 10.66 -14.02 -12.08
N HIS A 89 9.98 -15.10 -12.45
CA HIS A 89 8.98 -15.04 -13.51
C HIS A 89 7.66 -15.71 -13.17
N THR A 90 6.61 -15.19 -13.81
CA THR A 90 5.37 -15.90 -14.08
C THR A 90 5.27 -16.20 -15.57
N ARG A 91 4.92 -17.44 -15.93
CA ARG A 91 4.92 -17.95 -17.31
C ARG A 91 3.53 -18.44 -17.74
N TRP A 92 3.18 -18.26 -19.01
CA TRP A 92 2.06 -18.93 -19.69
C TRP A 92 2.61 -19.85 -20.76
N CYS A 93 2.19 -21.11 -20.72
CA CYS A 93 2.81 -22.18 -21.50
C CYS A 93 1.86 -23.31 -21.83
N TYR A 94 2.24 -24.13 -22.81
CA TYR A 94 1.49 -25.32 -23.18
C TYR A 94 1.63 -26.46 -22.16
N SER A 95 2.85 -26.65 -21.64
CA SER A 95 3.19 -27.57 -20.57
C SER A 95 4.48 -27.09 -19.88
N MET A 96 4.86 -27.72 -18.76
CA MET A 96 6.12 -27.37 -18.09
C MET A 96 7.33 -27.54 -19.02
N ALA A 97 7.37 -28.62 -19.80
CA ALA A 97 8.41 -28.89 -20.80
C ALA A 97 8.18 -28.16 -22.14
N GLY A 98 6.93 -27.87 -22.50
CA GLY A 98 6.52 -27.41 -23.82
C GLY A 98 6.75 -25.93 -24.11
N GLU A 99 6.12 -25.45 -25.18
CA GLU A 99 6.24 -24.10 -25.71
C GLU A 99 5.79 -23.03 -24.69
N GLU A 100 6.51 -21.91 -24.68
CA GLU A 100 6.18 -20.72 -23.91
C GLU A 100 5.46 -19.71 -24.79
N MET A 101 4.30 -19.25 -24.34
CA MET A 101 3.51 -18.25 -25.05
C MET A 101 3.82 -16.84 -24.55
N ALA A 102 4.05 -16.71 -23.24
CA ALA A 102 4.37 -15.44 -22.61
C ALA A 102 5.12 -15.65 -21.28
N ARG A 103 5.88 -14.63 -20.89
CA ARG A 103 6.56 -14.54 -19.61
C ARG A 103 6.56 -13.10 -19.14
N VAL A 104 6.36 -12.91 -17.84
CA VAL A 104 6.50 -11.62 -17.17
C VAL A 104 7.45 -11.76 -15.99
N TYR A 105 8.08 -10.65 -15.62
CA TYR A 105 8.72 -10.53 -14.32
C TYR A 105 7.66 -10.50 -13.22
N SER A 106 8.05 -10.93 -12.02
CA SER A 106 7.16 -11.00 -10.87
C SER A 106 7.88 -10.56 -9.59
N TRP A 107 7.10 -10.12 -8.60
CA TRP A 107 7.55 -9.89 -7.23
C TRP A 107 8.74 -8.91 -7.10
N GLY A 108 8.74 -7.88 -7.96
CA GLY A 108 9.79 -6.84 -7.96
C GLY A 108 11.05 -7.18 -8.76
N SER A 109 11.12 -8.34 -9.41
CA SER A 109 12.29 -8.75 -10.21
C SER A 109 12.44 -8.06 -11.57
N ASP A 110 11.46 -7.22 -11.99
CA ASP A 110 11.59 -6.44 -13.22
C ASP A 110 12.71 -5.41 -13.03
N PRO A 111 13.77 -5.39 -13.86
CA PRO A 111 14.88 -4.47 -13.71
C PRO A 111 14.46 -2.99 -13.70
N ARG A 112 13.30 -2.65 -14.26
CA ARG A 112 12.74 -1.28 -14.27
C ARG A 112 12.02 -0.91 -12.98
N ARG A 113 11.67 -1.89 -12.15
CA ARG A 113 10.90 -1.78 -10.90
C ARG A 113 11.71 -2.15 -9.66
N LYS A 114 12.87 -2.79 -9.82
CA LYS A 114 13.66 -3.34 -8.70
C LYS A 114 13.98 -2.25 -7.67
N GLY A 115 14.39 -1.07 -8.14
CA GLY A 115 14.62 0.09 -7.29
C GLY A 115 13.37 0.52 -6.50
N ASP A 116 12.18 0.45 -7.09
CA ASP A 116 10.93 0.78 -6.37
C ASP A 116 10.71 -0.14 -5.16
N TYR A 117 11.03 -1.43 -5.30
CA TYR A 117 10.91 -2.41 -4.21
C TYR A 117 12.00 -2.20 -3.15
N GLU A 118 13.25 -2.02 -3.57
CA GLU A 118 14.39 -1.76 -2.66
C GLU A 118 14.22 -0.45 -1.87
N LEU A 119 13.61 0.59 -2.46
CA LEU A 119 13.33 1.86 -1.79
C LEU A 119 12.10 1.79 -0.87
N ALA A 120 11.20 0.82 -1.07
CA ALA A 120 9.95 0.75 -0.30
C ALA A 120 10.13 0.09 1.08
N SER A 121 11.13 -0.78 1.25
CA SER A 121 11.28 -1.59 2.46
C SER A 121 12.72 -2.11 2.63
N PRO A 122 13.19 -2.31 3.88
CA PRO A 122 14.44 -3.06 4.11
C PRO A 122 14.29 -4.57 3.86
N CYS A 123 13.07 -5.08 3.66
CA CYS A 123 12.78 -6.49 3.44
C CYS A 123 12.60 -6.80 1.95
N GLU A 124 12.81 -8.06 1.55
CA GLU A 124 12.57 -8.54 0.17
C GLU A 124 11.41 -9.54 0.13
N PRO A 125 10.54 -9.53 -0.91
CA PRO A 125 9.48 -10.54 -1.04
C PRO A 125 10.04 -11.97 -1.12
N MET A 126 9.30 -12.93 -0.56
CA MET A 126 9.71 -14.35 -0.57
C MET A 126 8.55 -15.32 -0.81
N ASP A 127 8.89 -16.52 -1.26
CA ASP A 127 8.04 -17.69 -1.33
C ASP A 127 8.25 -18.55 -0.08
N LEU A 128 7.29 -18.48 0.82
CA LEU A 128 7.27 -19.12 2.13
C LEU A 128 5.91 -19.82 2.37
N PRO A 129 5.77 -21.08 1.93
CA PRO A 129 4.57 -21.89 2.17
C PRO A 129 4.21 -22.01 3.66
N GLN A 130 2.91 -22.16 3.97
CA GLN A 130 2.43 -22.32 5.36
C GLN A 130 3.01 -23.55 6.07
N THR A 131 3.40 -24.59 5.33
CA THR A 131 4.11 -25.77 5.86
C THR A 131 5.50 -25.43 6.42
N LEU A 132 6.07 -24.27 6.06
CA LEU A 132 7.34 -23.76 6.56
C LEU A 132 7.14 -22.60 7.54
N LEU A 133 6.18 -21.70 7.25
CA LEU A 133 5.86 -20.56 8.13
C LEU A 133 5.27 -21.00 9.48
N GLU A 134 4.20 -21.80 9.48
CA GLU A 134 3.45 -22.10 10.70
C GLU A 134 4.29 -22.81 11.78
N PRO A 135 5.17 -23.78 11.45
CA PRO A 135 6.05 -24.39 12.44
C PRO A 135 7.00 -23.40 13.11
N VAL A 136 7.59 -22.47 12.35
CA VAL A 136 8.50 -21.44 12.90
C VAL A 136 7.73 -20.56 13.90
N LEU A 137 6.56 -20.07 13.50
CA LEU A 137 5.74 -19.21 14.36
C LEU A 137 5.24 -19.94 15.62
N ALA A 138 4.71 -21.15 15.47
CA ALA A 138 4.23 -21.95 16.60
C ALA A 138 5.38 -22.25 17.58
N THR A 139 6.56 -22.62 17.07
CA THR A 139 7.74 -22.89 17.89
C THR A 139 8.18 -21.64 18.63
N HIS A 140 8.28 -20.50 17.94
CA HIS A 140 8.67 -19.22 18.55
C HIS A 140 7.69 -18.79 19.65
N ALA A 141 6.38 -18.82 19.37
CA ALA A 141 5.36 -18.49 20.36
C ALA A 141 5.43 -19.39 21.59
N ALA A 142 5.64 -20.70 21.39
CA ALA A 142 5.80 -21.66 22.48
C ALA A 142 7.04 -21.37 23.34
N GLN A 143 8.18 -21.11 22.71
CA GLN A 143 9.43 -20.74 23.39
C GLN A 143 9.30 -19.44 24.21
N LYS A 144 8.42 -18.53 23.78
CA LYS A 144 8.15 -17.25 24.45
C LYS A 144 6.98 -17.29 25.45
N GLY A 145 6.44 -18.48 25.73
CA GLY A 145 5.54 -18.71 26.88
C GLY A 145 4.06 -18.87 26.54
N PHE A 146 3.68 -18.98 25.27
CA PHE A 146 2.35 -19.47 24.90
C PHE A 146 2.30 -20.99 25.02
N ARG A 147 1.17 -21.52 25.50
CA ARG A 147 0.88 -22.94 25.41
C ARG A 147 0.16 -23.22 24.10
N ILE A 148 0.59 -24.22 23.35
CA ILE A 148 -0.06 -24.62 22.10
C ILE A 148 -0.66 -26.01 22.29
N ARG A 149 -1.95 -26.15 21.98
CA ARG A 149 -2.68 -27.42 22.09
C ARG A 149 -3.38 -27.75 20.77
N PHE A 150 -2.90 -28.80 20.12
CA PHE A 150 -3.52 -29.41 18.94
C PHE A 150 -4.64 -30.38 19.35
N ASN A 151 -5.38 -30.91 18.38
CA ASN A 151 -6.53 -31.81 18.61
C ASN A 151 -7.55 -31.22 19.62
N THR A 152 -7.76 -29.91 19.56
CA THR A 152 -8.65 -29.17 20.47
C THR A 152 -9.55 -28.25 19.67
N SER A 153 -10.81 -28.63 19.57
CA SER A 153 -11.84 -27.92 18.80
C SER A 153 -12.56 -26.88 19.63
N PHE A 154 -12.76 -25.69 19.08
CA PHE A 154 -13.65 -24.68 19.66
C PHE A 154 -15.13 -25.06 19.45
N VAL A 155 -15.94 -24.96 20.50
CA VAL A 155 -17.38 -25.30 20.45
C VAL A 155 -18.23 -24.03 20.50
N SER A 156 -18.11 -23.25 21.57
CA SER A 156 -18.88 -22.04 21.81
C SER A 156 -18.21 -21.16 22.86
N PHE A 157 -18.68 -19.93 23.02
CA PHE A 157 -18.29 -19.07 24.14
C PHE A 157 -19.49 -18.44 24.86
N ALA A 158 -19.32 -18.00 26.09
CA ALA A 158 -20.29 -17.20 26.83
C ALA A 158 -19.55 -16.12 27.62
N ARG A 159 -20.29 -15.19 28.23
CA ARG A 159 -19.73 -14.23 29.19
C ARG A 159 -20.18 -14.62 30.59
N ASP A 160 -19.25 -14.62 31.54
CA ASP A 160 -19.58 -14.81 32.96
C ASP A 160 -20.12 -13.52 33.61
N GLY A 161 -20.53 -13.59 34.88
CA GLY A 161 -21.06 -12.44 35.62
C GLY A 161 -20.05 -11.30 35.84
N ALA A 162 -18.76 -11.54 35.61
CA ALA A 162 -17.70 -10.53 35.62
C ALA A 162 -17.34 -10.04 34.20
N GLY A 163 -18.08 -10.47 33.18
CA GLY A 163 -17.86 -10.10 31.79
C GLY A 163 -16.71 -10.84 31.09
N ARG A 164 -16.05 -11.80 31.74
CA ARG A 164 -14.97 -12.60 31.13
C ARG A 164 -15.55 -13.62 30.15
N ILE A 165 -14.74 -14.03 29.19
CA ILE A 165 -15.16 -14.96 28.15
C ILE A 165 -14.89 -16.38 28.62
N VAL A 166 -15.94 -17.20 28.73
CA VAL A 166 -15.87 -18.64 29.03
C VAL A 166 -16.09 -19.40 27.74
N SER A 167 -15.00 -19.95 27.18
CA SER A 167 -15.02 -20.73 25.95
C SER A 167 -15.12 -22.22 26.26
N THR A 168 -16.08 -22.91 25.66
CA THR A 168 -16.18 -24.37 25.69
C THR A 168 -15.33 -24.95 24.56
N LEU A 169 -14.39 -25.81 24.92
CA LEU A 169 -13.53 -26.53 24.00
C LEU A 169 -13.82 -28.03 24.08
N TYR A 170 -13.52 -28.74 23.00
CA TYR A 170 -13.58 -30.19 22.92
C TYR A 170 -12.18 -30.75 22.68
N ASP A 171 -11.68 -31.55 23.61
CA ASP A 171 -10.43 -32.28 23.43
C ASP A 171 -10.70 -33.56 22.63
N GLU A 172 -10.13 -33.64 21.43
CA GLU A 172 -10.35 -34.76 20.51
C GLU A 172 -9.52 -35.99 20.89
N VAL A 173 -8.50 -35.86 21.74
CA VAL A 173 -7.71 -37.00 22.22
C VAL A 173 -8.41 -37.68 23.39
N LEU A 174 -8.85 -36.88 24.37
CA LEU A 174 -9.50 -37.34 25.59
C LEU A 174 -11.03 -37.49 25.44
N GLN A 175 -11.60 -37.02 24.32
CA GLN A 175 -13.03 -37.07 24.02
C GLN A 175 -13.90 -36.43 25.13
N LEU A 176 -13.47 -35.26 25.61
CA LEU A 176 -14.17 -34.55 26.68
C LEU A 176 -14.28 -33.05 26.40
N HIS A 177 -15.31 -32.44 26.98
CA HIS A 177 -15.47 -30.99 27.02
C HIS A 177 -14.77 -30.40 28.23
N PHE A 178 -14.14 -29.26 28.04
CA PHE A 178 -13.57 -28.45 29.12
C PHE A 178 -13.78 -26.96 28.82
N THR A 179 -13.63 -26.12 29.84
CA THR A 179 -13.84 -24.68 29.68
C THR A 179 -12.54 -23.91 29.87
N VAL A 180 -12.40 -22.84 29.10
CA VAL A 180 -11.31 -21.88 29.21
C VAL A 180 -11.90 -20.52 29.53
N ARG A 181 -11.59 -19.99 30.71
CA ARG A 181 -11.94 -18.62 31.09
C ARG A 181 -10.80 -17.69 30.67
N SER A 182 -11.15 -16.68 29.87
CA SER A 182 -10.20 -15.76 29.26
C SER A 182 -10.66 -14.30 29.31
N LYS A 183 -9.71 -13.36 29.31
CA LYS A 183 -10.02 -11.93 29.14
C LYS A 183 -10.33 -11.64 27.67
N TYR A 184 -9.54 -12.22 26.77
CA TYR A 184 -9.64 -12.06 25.33
C TYR A 184 -9.82 -13.39 24.62
N LEU A 185 -10.72 -13.41 23.63
CA LEU A 185 -10.89 -14.50 22.68
C LEU A 185 -10.50 -14.00 21.29
N PHE A 186 -9.51 -14.64 20.69
CA PHE A 186 -9.05 -14.33 19.34
C PHE A 186 -9.50 -15.41 18.36
N GLY A 187 -10.39 -15.05 17.44
CA GLY A 187 -10.90 -15.92 16.37
C GLY A 187 -10.00 -15.89 15.14
N ALA A 188 -9.06 -16.83 15.09
CA ALA A 188 -8.20 -17.12 13.94
C ALA A 188 -8.58 -18.47 13.30
N ASP A 189 -9.84 -18.87 13.43
CA ASP A 189 -10.39 -20.20 13.12
C ASP A 189 -10.83 -20.37 11.65
N GLY A 190 -10.34 -19.47 10.79
CA GLY A 190 -10.38 -19.60 9.34
C GLY A 190 -11.76 -19.38 8.70
N ALA A 191 -11.87 -19.76 7.43
CA ALA A 191 -13.01 -19.44 6.56
C ALA A 191 -14.36 -20.01 7.02
N ARG A 192 -14.39 -20.94 7.98
CA ARG A 192 -15.63 -21.50 8.55
C ARG A 192 -15.82 -21.12 10.02
N SER A 193 -15.26 -19.98 10.42
CA SER A 193 -15.20 -19.48 11.79
C SER A 193 -16.50 -19.70 12.56
N ARG A 194 -16.42 -20.47 13.65
CA ARG A 194 -17.53 -20.69 14.58
C ARG A 194 -17.74 -19.47 15.46
N ILE A 195 -16.67 -18.75 15.78
CA ILE A 195 -16.71 -17.52 16.58
C ILE A 195 -17.49 -16.44 15.83
N MET A 196 -17.18 -16.22 14.54
CA MET A 196 -17.93 -15.25 13.73
C MET A 196 -19.41 -15.61 13.59
N LYS A 197 -19.73 -16.90 13.39
CA LYS A 197 -21.12 -17.37 13.36
C LYS A 197 -21.85 -17.09 14.67
N GLN A 198 -21.19 -17.33 15.80
CA GLN A 198 -21.79 -17.09 17.11
C GLN A 198 -21.94 -15.59 17.41
N LEU A 199 -20.99 -14.76 16.97
CA LEU A 199 -21.09 -13.30 17.08
C LEU A 199 -22.19 -12.69 16.20
N GLN A 200 -22.67 -13.42 15.19
CA GLN A 200 -23.67 -12.96 14.23
C GLN A 200 -23.28 -11.64 13.54
N VAL A 201 -21.97 -11.44 13.31
CA VAL A 201 -21.49 -10.27 12.58
C VAL A 201 -21.91 -10.36 11.11
N PRO A 202 -22.49 -9.30 10.54
CA PRO A 202 -22.81 -9.25 9.12
C PRO A 202 -21.58 -9.45 8.23
N MET A 203 -21.76 -10.22 7.16
CA MET A 203 -20.74 -10.46 6.16
C MET A 203 -21.19 -9.86 4.83
N ILE A 204 -20.37 -9.01 4.23
CA ILE A 204 -20.50 -8.56 2.85
C ILE A 204 -20.03 -9.70 1.96
N ALA A 205 -20.96 -10.39 1.31
CA ALA A 205 -20.67 -11.57 0.49
C ALA A 205 -21.19 -11.42 -0.94
N LYS A 206 -20.40 -11.87 -1.91
CA LYS A 206 -20.84 -12.08 -3.31
C LYS A 206 -20.89 -13.59 -3.63
N PRO A 207 -21.62 -14.00 -4.68
CA PRO A 207 -21.64 -15.41 -5.11
C PRO A 207 -20.24 -15.96 -5.35
N GLY A 208 -19.97 -17.17 -4.87
CA GLY A 208 -18.67 -17.83 -5.03
C GLY A 208 -18.31 -18.09 -6.49
N LYS A 209 -17.01 -18.15 -6.80
CA LYS A 209 -16.47 -18.30 -8.17
C LYS A 209 -16.12 -19.75 -8.55
N GLY A 210 -16.65 -20.72 -7.80
CA GLY A 210 -16.45 -22.15 -8.04
C GLY A 210 -15.43 -22.81 -7.10
N VAL A 211 -14.99 -24.00 -7.49
CA VAL A 211 -14.06 -24.87 -6.77
C VAL A 211 -12.71 -24.85 -7.49
N ALA A 212 -11.61 -24.96 -6.76
CA ALA A 212 -10.30 -25.31 -7.29
C ALA A 212 -9.76 -26.53 -6.53
N ILE A 213 -8.93 -27.33 -7.19
CA ILE A 213 -8.37 -28.56 -6.64
C ILE A 213 -6.85 -28.43 -6.61
N ASN A 214 -6.28 -28.52 -5.42
CA ASN A 214 -4.85 -28.52 -5.21
C ASN A 214 -4.34 -29.96 -5.29
N VAL A 215 -3.41 -30.24 -6.20
CA VAL A 215 -2.71 -31.53 -6.31
C VAL A 215 -1.24 -31.30 -5.95
N LEU A 216 -0.83 -31.72 -4.76
CA LEU A 216 0.54 -31.64 -4.29
C LEU A 216 1.34 -32.80 -4.86
N VAL A 217 2.47 -32.51 -5.49
CA VAL A 217 3.25 -33.47 -6.26
C VAL A 217 4.73 -33.34 -5.95
N ARG A 218 5.41 -34.50 -5.86
CA ARG A 218 6.86 -34.59 -5.97
C ARG A 218 7.24 -35.00 -7.38
N ALA A 219 7.99 -34.14 -8.05
CA ALA A 219 8.51 -34.33 -9.40
C ALA A 219 9.75 -33.43 -9.57
N ASP A 220 10.89 -34.00 -9.95
CA ASP A 220 12.12 -33.22 -10.19
C ASP A 220 12.07 -32.56 -11.57
N LEU A 221 11.84 -31.25 -11.57
CA LEU A 221 11.76 -30.44 -12.79
C LEU A 221 13.00 -29.56 -12.99
N SER A 222 14.10 -29.81 -12.28
CA SER A 222 15.31 -28.95 -12.31
C SER A 222 15.84 -28.73 -13.73
N ASN A 223 15.86 -29.79 -14.54
CA ASN A 223 16.29 -29.74 -15.94
C ASN A 223 15.36 -28.90 -16.83
N LEU A 224 14.07 -28.80 -16.48
CA LEU A 224 13.09 -28.03 -17.24
C LEU A 224 13.10 -26.55 -16.85
N ILE A 225 13.40 -26.22 -15.59
CA ILE A 225 13.24 -24.87 -15.03
C ILE A 225 14.47 -23.97 -15.19
N THR A 226 15.67 -24.53 -15.36
CA THR A 226 16.94 -23.77 -15.37
C THR A 226 16.94 -22.53 -16.29
N HIS A 227 16.22 -22.56 -17.42
CA HIS A 227 16.14 -21.43 -18.37
C HIS A 227 14.78 -20.68 -18.36
N ARG A 228 13.96 -20.97 -17.35
CA ARG A 228 12.60 -20.44 -17.17
C ARG A 228 12.25 -20.33 -15.68
N MET A 229 13.21 -19.88 -14.87
CA MET A 229 13.06 -19.79 -13.43
C MET A 229 11.87 -18.91 -13.06
N GLY A 230 11.03 -19.42 -12.18
CA GLY A 230 9.80 -18.76 -11.79
C GLY A 230 9.00 -19.63 -10.85
N ASN A 231 8.19 -19.02 -10.00
CA ASN A 231 7.41 -19.76 -9.02
C ASN A 231 5.99 -20.06 -9.52
N LEU A 232 5.52 -19.44 -10.61
CA LEU A 232 4.17 -19.62 -11.14
C LEU A 232 4.16 -19.90 -12.65
N HIS A 233 3.43 -20.95 -13.04
CA HIS A 233 3.30 -21.39 -14.42
C HIS A 233 1.83 -21.67 -14.74
N PHE A 234 1.23 -20.85 -15.59
CA PHE A 234 -0.10 -21.06 -16.15
C PHE A 234 0.03 -22.01 -17.35
N ILE A 235 -0.60 -23.18 -17.23
CA ILE A 235 -0.52 -24.25 -18.22
C ILE A 235 -1.84 -24.29 -19.00
N LEU A 236 -1.75 -24.16 -20.32
CA LEU A 236 -2.87 -24.00 -21.25
C LEU A 236 -2.76 -25.04 -22.38
N GLN A 237 -3.65 -26.04 -22.39
CA GLN A 237 -3.71 -27.11 -23.41
C GLN A 237 -5.00 -27.02 -24.24
N PRO A 238 -5.16 -25.99 -25.11
CA PRO A 238 -6.42 -25.70 -25.80
C PRO A 238 -6.94 -26.83 -26.68
N ASP A 239 -6.02 -27.56 -27.31
CA ASP A 239 -6.26 -28.62 -28.29
C ASP A 239 -6.71 -29.95 -27.64
N ARG A 240 -6.62 -30.06 -26.32
CA ARG A 240 -7.02 -31.26 -25.60
C ARG A 240 -8.49 -31.19 -25.16
N PRO A 241 -9.19 -32.34 -25.15
CA PRO A 241 -10.49 -32.42 -24.51
C PRO A 241 -10.32 -32.11 -23.01
N HIS A 242 -11.22 -31.29 -22.47
CA HIS A 242 -11.21 -30.96 -21.06
C HIS A 242 -11.39 -32.22 -20.22
N THR A 243 -10.47 -32.48 -19.30
CA THR A 243 -10.83 -33.32 -18.16
C THR A 243 -11.84 -32.53 -17.34
N LEU A 244 -12.94 -33.17 -16.93
CA LEU A 244 -13.99 -32.48 -16.20
C LEU A 244 -13.46 -31.87 -14.89
N PHE A 245 -12.39 -32.42 -14.31
CA PHE A 245 -11.81 -32.01 -13.05
C PHE A 245 -10.62 -31.03 -13.14
N GLY A 246 -10.12 -30.70 -14.34
CA GLY A 246 -8.90 -29.89 -14.44
C GLY A 246 -8.55 -29.43 -15.85
N TRP A 247 -9.27 -28.45 -16.37
CA TRP A 247 -9.05 -27.98 -17.74
C TRP A 247 -8.10 -26.78 -17.85
N LEU A 248 -7.97 -25.99 -16.77
CA LEU A 248 -6.94 -24.97 -16.58
C LEU A 248 -6.09 -25.38 -15.39
N CYS A 249 -4.78 -25.16 -15.49
CA CYS A 249 -3.86 -25.46 -14.40
C CYS A 249 -2.88 -24.31 -14.14
N ILE A 250 -2.63 -24.05 -12.85
CA ILE A 250 -1.49 -23.26 -12.39
C ILE A 250 -0.56 -24.21 -11.65
N ALA A 251 0.63 -24.43 -12.18
CA ALA A 251 1.71 -25.11 -11.47
C ALA A 251 2.51 -24.06 -10.70
N ARG A 252 2.58 -24.23 -9.37
CA ARG A 252 3.38 -23.37 -8.51
C ARG A 252 4.48 -24.17 -7.80
N MET A 253 5.61 -23.51 -7.61
CA MET A 253 6.72 -24.05 -6.85
C MET A 253 6.34 -24.18 -5.36
N VAL A 254 6.74 -25.27 -4.71
CA VAL A 254 6.67 -25.45 -3.25
C VAL A 254 8.07 -25.61 -2.68
N LYS A 255 8.90 -26.44 -3.33
CA LYS A 255 10.34 -26.55 -3.05
C LYS A 255 11.10 -26.61 -4.37
N PRO A 256 12.05 -25.69 -4.62
CA PRO A 256 12.76 -25.63 -5.88
C PRO A 256 13.70 -26.84 -6.02
N TRP A 257 13.64 -27.66 -7.07
CA TRP A 257 12.64 -27.74 -8.14
C TRP A 257 11.94 -29.11 -8.15
N HIS A 258 11.73 -29.69 -6.96
CA HIS A 258 11.32 -31.08 -6.79
C HIS A 258 9.93 -31.27 -6.15
N GLU A 259 9.31 -30.20 -5.63
CA GLU A 259 7.96 -30.25 -5.05
C GLU A 259 7.11 -29.11 -5.60
N TRP A 260 5.93 -29.46 -6.10
CA TRP A 260 5.06 -28.59 -6.88
C TRP A 260 3.61 -28.75 -6.46
N MET A 261 2.84 -27.68 -6.61
CA MET A 261 1.40 -27.72 -6.44
C MET A 261 0.75 -27.40 -7.78
N PHE A 262 -0.03 -28.34 -8.31
CA PHE A 262 -0.84 -28.15 -9.50
C PHE A 262 -2.26 -27.78 -9.07
N ILE A 263 -2.65 -26.54 -9.32
CA ILE A 263 -3.98 -26.01 -9.00
C ILE A 263 -4.85 -26.19 -10.23
N LEU A 264 -5.79 -27.12 -10.15
CA LEU A 264 -6.71 -27.47 -11.22
C LEU A 264 -8.05 -26.74 -11.02
N PHE A 265 -8.59 -26.19 -12.10
CA PHE A 265 -9.93 -25.61 -12.13
C PHE A 265 -10.88 -26.60 -12.83
N PRO A 266 -11.87 -27.18 -12.12
CA PRO A 266 -12.88 -28.03 -12.71
C PRO A 266 -13.82 -27.28 -13.65
N HIS A 267 -14.40 -28.00 -14.61
CA HIS A 267 -15.48 -27.48 -15.45
C HIS A 267 -16.78 -27.35 -14.65
N GLN A 268 -17.67 -26.41 -15.01
CA GLN A 268 -18.96 -26.22 -14.31
C GLN A 268 -19.86 -27.46 -14.31
N GLN A 269 -19.69 -28.32 -15.32
CA GLN A 269 -20.43 -29.57 -15.48
C GLN A 269 -19.72 -30.79 -14.87
N ALA A 270 -18.61 -30.60 -14.15
CA ALA A 270 -17.94 -31.68 -13.44
C ALA A 270 -18.93 -32.37 -12.49
N ARG A 271 -19.13 -33.67 -12.68
CA ARG A 271 -19.97 -34.48 -11.78
C ARG A 271 -19.21 -34.77 -10.49
N SER A 272 -19.95 -35.14 -9.45
CA SER A 272 -19.46 -35.47 -8.11
C SER A 272 -18.56 -36.71 -8.01
N GLU A 273 -18.15 -37.32 -9.13
CA GLU A 273 -17.23 -38.46 -9.12
C GLU A 273 -15.80 -37.93 -9.00
N GLU A 274 -15.15 -38.23 -7.88
CA GLU A 274 -13.76 -37.81 -7.62
C GLU A 274 -12.78 -38.72 -8.41
N PRO A 275 -11.86 -38.14 -9.20
CA PRO A 275 -10.82 -38.92 -9.87
C PRO A 275 -9.93 -39.65 -8.88
N SER A 276 -9.42 -40.81 -9.29
CA SER A 276 -8.41 -41.56 -8.56
C SER A 276 -7.05 -40.83 -8.54
N GLU A 277 -6.19 -41.16 -7.58
CA GLU A 277 -4.83 -40.62 -7.51
C GLU A 277 -4.02 -40.91 -8.78
N GLU A 278 -4.22 -42.07 -9.41
CA GLU A 278 -3.56 -42.44 -10.66
C GLU A 278 -4.00 -41.55 -11.83
N GLU A 279 -5.29 -41.18 -11.88
CA GLU A 279 -5.82 -40.24 -12.87
C GLU A 279 -5.24 -38.83 -12.67
N TYR A 280 -5.12 -38.37 -11.41
CA TYR A 280 -4.44 -37.11 -11.12
C TYR A 280 -2.96 -37.16 -11.50
N ALA A 281 -2.24 -38.22 -11.15
CA ALA A 281 -0.83 -38.39 -11.50
C ALA A 281 -0.61 -38.38 -13.02
N LYS A 282 -1.45 -39.12 -13.76
CA LYS A 282 -1.43 -39.13 -15.23
C LYS A 282 -1.73 -37.76 -15.82
N HIS A 283 -2.71 -37.04 -15.27
CA HIS A 283 -3.05 -35.70 -15.72
C HIS A 283 -1.93 -34.70 -15.43
N VAL A 284 -1.33 -34.73 -14.24
CA VAL A 284 -0.16 -33.89 -13.92
C VAL A 284 1.04 -34.24 -14.81
N GLY A 285 1.32 -35.52 -15.07
CA GLY A 285 2.35 -35.93 -16.02
C GLY A 285 2.13 -35.35 -17.42
N ALA A 286 0.87 -35.28 -17.86
CA ALA A 286 0.50 -34.63 -19.11
C ALA A 286 0.69 -33.10 -19.11
N LEU A 287 0.46 -32.44 -17.97
CA LEU A 287 0.73 -31.01 -17.78
C LEU A 287 2.22 -30.70 -17.67
N ILE A 288 3.02 -31.64 -17.16
CA ILE A 288 4.49 -31.56 -17.19
C ILE A 288 4.97 -31.70 -18.64
N GLY A 289 4.45 -32.70 -19.35
CA GLY A 289 4.73 -32.90 -20.78
C GLY A 289 6.08 -33.55 -21.07
N ASP A 290 6.69 -34.20 -20.08
CA ASP A 290 7.89 -35.02 -20.23
C ASP A 290 7.64 -36.40 -19.58
N PRO A 291 7.54 -37.49 -20.38
CA PRO A 291 7.23 -38.81 -19.87
C PRO A 291 8.38 -39.45 -19.07
N SER A 292 9.58 -38.86 -19.06
CA SER A 292 10.71 -39.34 -18.27
C SER A 292 10.65 -38.91 -16.80
N ILE A 293 9.77 -37.95 -16.46
CA ILE A 293 9.61 -37.44 -15.10
C ILE A 293 8.64 -38.33 -14.31
N ASP A 294 9.12 -38.85 -13.19
CA ASP A 294 8.28 -39.54 -12.22
C ASP A 294 7.40 -38.54 -11.45
N VAL A 295 6.09 -38.83 -11.39
CA VAL A 295 5.07 -37.97 -10.78
C VAL A 295 4.46 -38.70 -9.60
N LYS A 296 4.83 -38.25 -8.40
CA LYS A 296 4.27 -38.80 -7.16
C LYS A 296 3.29 -37.81 -6.54
N VAL A 297 2.01 -38.16 -6.54
CA VAL A 297 0.98 -37.41 -5.79
C VAL A 297 1.22 -37.58 -4.29
N LEU A 298 1.23 -36.48 -3.56
CA LEU A 298 1.41 -36.42 -2.11
C LEU A 298 0.11 -36.05 -1.38
N GLY A 299 -0.83 -35.39 -2.06
CA GLY A 299 -2.13 -35.03 -1.50
C GLY A 299 -3.00 -34.27 -2.49
N ILE A 300 -4.32 -34.39 -2.31
CA ILE A 300 -5.34 -33.74 -3.13
C ILE A 300 -6.29 -33.00 -2.19
N SER A 301 -6.56 -31.73 -2.46
CA SER A 301 -7.40 -30.90 -1.60
C SER A 301 -8.27 -29.93 -2.41
N PRO A 302 -9.60 -30.11 -2.43
CA PRO A 302 -10.53 -29.15 -3.02
C PRO A 302 -10.78 -27.97 -2.08
N TRP A 303 -10.93 -26.77 -2.64
CA TRP A 303 -11.27 -25.56 -1.89
C TRP A 303 -12.17 -24.62 -2.70
N ASN A 304 -12.98 -23.82 -1.99
CA ASN A 304 -13.95 -22.90 -2.59
C ASN A 304 -13.39 -21.49 -2.73
N ILE A 305 -13.62 -20.88 -3.89
CA ILE A 305 -13.26 -19.49 -4.16
C ILE A 305 -14.41 -18.59 -3.66
N ASN A 306 -14.17 -17.88 -2.56
CA ASN A 306 -15.14 -17.00 -1.92
C ASN A 306 -14.79 -15.51 -2.11
N GLU A 307 -15.78 -14.65 -2.07
CA GLU A 307 -15.63 -13.19 -1.99
C GLU A 307 -16.47 -12.69 -0.81
N ILE A 308 -15.85 -12.66 0.37
CA ILE A 308 -16.55 -12.40 1.64
C ILE A 308 -15.66 -11.53 2.54
N VAL A 309 -16.23 -10.48 3.12
CA VAL A 309 -15.57 -9.70 4.19
C VAL A 309 -16.56 -9.36 5.30
N ALA A 310 -16.12 -9.38 6.55
CA ALA A 310 -16.93 -8.98 7.70
C ALA A 310 -17.10 -7.46 7.74
N GLU A 311 -18.28 -6.98 8.17
CA GLU A 311 -18.50 -5.55 8.39
C GLU A 311 -17.77 -5.01 9.63
N ASN A 312 -17.44 -5.89 10.58
CA ASN A 312 -16.78 -5.54 11.81
C ASN A 312 -15.88 -6.71 12.28
N TYR A 313 -14.70 -6.42 12.82
CA TYR A 313 -13.72 -7.46 13.18
C TYR A 313 -13.73 -7.81 14.67
N SER A 314 -14.46 -7.07 15.50
CA SER A 314 -14.44 -7.26 16.96
C SER A 314 -15.76 -6.95 17.65
N SER A 315 -16.04 -7.63 18.76
CA SER A 315 -17.21 -7.37 19.61
C SER A 315 -16.85 -7.53 21.09
N GLY A 316 -16.69 -6.39 21.78
CA GLY A 316 -16.03 -6.33 23.08
C GLY A 316 -14.66 -7.01 23.01
N ASN A 317 -14.33 -7.87 23.98
CA ASN A 317 -13.05 -8.58 24.03
C ASN A 317 -12.94 -9.82 23.11
N VAL A 318 -13.79 -9.93 22.09
CA VAL A 318 -13.68 -10.97 21.06
C VAL A 318 -13.19 -10.32 19.76
N TYR A 319 -12.04 -10.75 19.25
CA TYR A 319 -11.41 -10.18 18.05
C TYR A 319 -11.18 -11.27 17.01
N CYS A 320 -11.65 -11.08 15.80
CA CYS A 320 -11.47 -12.03 14.70
C CYS A 320 -10.47 -11.48 13.68
N LEU A 321 -9.68 -12.37 13.09
CA LEU A 321 -8.55 -12.03 12.23
C LEU A 321 -8.39 -13.04 11.09
N GLY A 322 -7.78 -12.60 10.00
CA GLY A 322 -7.50 -13.44 8.84
C GLY A 322 -8.75 -13.96 8.12
N ASP A 323 -8.69 -15.20 7.63
CA ASP A 323 -9.78 -15.85 6.88
C ASP A 323 -11.13 -15.91 7.62
N ALA A 324 -11.14 -15.70 8.94
CA ALA A 324 -12.39 -15.54 9.70
C ALA A 324 -13.19 -14.33 9.21
N VAL A 325 -12.51 -13.24 8.82
CA VAL A 325 -13.08 -11.92 8.52
C VAL A 325 -12.86 -11.43 7.09
N HIS A 326 -11.91 -11.98 6.33
CA HIS A 326 -11.73 -11.66 4.90
C HIS A 326 -11.39 -12.91 4.09
N ARG A 327 -12.08 -13.14 2.97
CA ARG A 327 -11.95 -14.34 2.13
C ARG A 327 -12.01 -13.95 0.67
N HIS A 328 -10.99 -14.35 -0.08
CA HIS A 328 -10.80 -13.95 -1.46
C HIS A 328 -10.04 -15.01 -2.27
N PRO A 329 -10.01 -14.92 -3.61
CA PRO A 329 -9.14 -15.76 -4.44
C PRO A 329 -7.65 -15.54 -4.08
N PRO A 330 -6.76 -16.51 -4.37
CA PRO A 330 -5.34 -16.43 -4.02
C PRO A 330 -4.54 -15.42 -4.86
N MET A 331 -5.17 -14.77 -5.83
CA MET A 331 -4.54 -13.76 -6.69
C MET A 331 -3.89 -12.67 -5.84
N ASN A 332 -2.74 -12.16 -6.30
CA ASN A 332 -1.83 -11.24 -5.58
C ASN A 332 -1.17 -11.82 -4.30
N GLY A 333 -1.59 -12.96 -3.76
CA GLY A 333 -1.01 -13.52 -2.52
C GLY A 333 -1.30 -12.71 -1.25
N LEU A 334 -2.32 -11.84 -1.22
CA LEU A 334 -2.52 -10.85 -0.13
C LEU A 334 -3.03 -11.43 1.20
N GLY A 335 -3.65 -12.61 1.20
CA GLY A 335 -4.41 -13.11 2.35
C GLY A 335 -3.56 -13.34 3.59
N SER A 336 -2.52 -14.18 3.47
CA SER A 336 -1.59 -14.49 4.58
C SER A 336 -0.85 -13.24 5.08
N ASN A 337 -0.44 -12.37 4.15
CA ASN A 337 0.23 -11.10 4.48
C ASN A 337 -0.65 -10.19 5.33
N THR A 338 -1.95 -10.12 4.98
CA THR A 338 -2.91 -9.31 5.72
C THR A 338 -3.23 -9.93 7.08
N CYS A 339 -3.29 -11.26 7.17
CA CYS A 339 -3.43 -11.97 8.44
C CYS A 339 -2.33 -11.60 9.45
N ILE A 340 -1.08 -11.54 8.98
CA ILE A 340 0.08 -11.18 9.80
C ILE A 340 -0.03 -9.71 10.24
N GLN A 341 -0.40 -8.81 9.34
CA GLN A 341 -0.57 -7.38 9.65
C GLN A 341 -1.76 -7.11 10.59
N ASP A 342 -2.86 -7.86 10.48
CA ASP A 342 -3.99 -7.79 11.42
C ASP A 342 -3.52 -8.13 12.84
N ALA A 343 -2.75 -9.21 12.96
CA ALA A 343 -2.16 -9.65 14.22
C ALA A 343 -1.19 -8.60 14.80
N TYR A 344 -0.31 -8.03 13.96
CA TYR A 344 0.64 -7.01 14.37
C TYR A 344 -0.06 -5.72 14.84
N ASN A 345 -1.10 -5.28 14.13
CA ASN A 345 -1.92 -4.13 14.51
C ASN A 345 -2.57 -4.31 15.89
N LEU A 346 -3.08 -5.51 16.17
CA LEU A 346 -3.82 -5.79 17.40
C LEU A 346 -2.92 -6.01 18.62
N ALA A 347 -1.78 -6.69 18.45
CA ALA A 347 -0.97 -7.17 19.56
C ALA A 347 -0.45 -6.07 20.49
N TRP A 348 0.09 -4.97 19.93
CA TRP A 348 0.62 -3.87 20.75
C TRP A 348 -0.50 -3.11 21.48
N LYS A 349 -1.69 -3.00 20.87
CA LYS A 349 -2.86 -2.35 21.48
C LYS A 349 -3.33 -3.14 22.69
N ILE A 350 -3.45 -4.46 22.56
CA ILE A 350 -3.76 -5.37 23.67
C ILE A 350 -2.68 -5.24 24.77
N ALA A 351 -1.41 -5.24 24.39
CA ALA A 351 -0.33 -5.09 25.35
C ALA A 351 -0.37 -3.77 26.12
N TYR A 352 -0.71 -2.66 25.48
CA TYR A 352 -0.80 -1.36 26.13
C TYR A 352 -1.98 -1.30 27.09
N VAL A 353 -3.13 -1.83 26.70
CA VAL A 353 -4.30 -1.91 27.60
C VAL A 353 -4.02 -2.82 28.80
N GLU A 354 -3.44 -4.00 28.59
CA GLU A 354 -3.12 -4.92 29.68
C GLU A 354 -2.07 -4.37 30.64
N LYS A 355 -1.16 -3.53 30.16
CA LYS A 355 -0.15 -2.85 30.99
C LYS A 355 -0.67 -1.57 31.65
N GLY A 356 -1.93 -1.19 31.42
CA GLY A 356 -2.51 0.05 31.92
C GLY A 356 -1.93 1.32 31.29
N LEU A 357 -1.29 1.20 30.13
CA LEU A 357 -0.70 2.30 29.37
C LEU A 357 -1.73 3.00 28.45
N ALA A 358 -2.84 2.32 28.17
CA ALA A 358 -3.93 2.85 27.36
C ALA A 358 -5.29 2.45 27.92
N ASP A 359 -6.29 3.27 27.65
CA ASP A 359 -7.70 2.96 27.93
C ASP A 359 -8.20 1.84 26.99
N PRO A 360 -9.13 0.96 27.42
CA PRO A 360 -9.70 -0.08 26.58
C PRO A 360 -10.31 0.40 25.25
N SER A 361 -10.75 1.65 25.16
CA SER A 361 -11.23 2.27 23.91
C SER A 361 -10.20 2.26 22.79
N LEU A 362 -8.89 2.16 23.09
CA LEU A 362 -7.85 1.96 22.07
C LEU A 362 -8.12 0.72 21.21
N LEU A 363 -8.71 -0.34 21.78
CA LEU A 363 -8.96 -1.59 21.07
C LEU A 363 -10.05 -1.47 19.99
N GLU A 364 -10.92 -0.46 20.07
CA GLU A 364 -11.95 -0.18 19.06
C GLU A 364 -11.32 0.20 17.71
N SER A 365 -10.11 0.79 17.75
CA SER A 365 -9.37 1.17 16.55
C SER A 365 -8.99 -0.02 15.66
N TYR A 366 -8.90 -1.24 16.19
CA TYR A 366 -8.56 -2.43 15.40
C TYR A 366 -9.50 -2.63 14.22
N SER A 367 -10.82 -2.62 14.47
CA SER A 367 -11.80 -2.82 13.41
C SER A 367 -11.84 -1.62 12.46
N ILE A 368 -11.78 -0.40 13.01
CA ILE A 368 -11.79 0.86 12.25
C ILE A 368 -10.63 0.90 11.23
N GLU A 369 -9.46 0.41 11.62
CA GLU A 369 -8.26 0.41 10.78
C GLU A 369 -8.18 -0.79 9.84
N ARG A 370 -8.51 -1.99 10.31
CA ARG A 370 -8.24 -3.24 9.59
C ARG A 370 -9.37 -3.70 8.68
N GLN A 371 -10.62 -3.38 9.01
CA GLN A 371 -11.76 -3.75 8.16
C GLN A 371 -11.68 -3.12 6.75
N PRO A 372 -11.35 -1.83 6.59
CA PRO A 372 -11.18 -1.24 5.26
C PRO A 372 -10.05 -1.88 4.45
N VAL A 373 -8.97 -2.31 5.11
CA VAL A 373 -7.87 -3.03 4.45
C VAL A 373 -8.36 -4.39 3.95
N GLY A 374 -9.07 -5.15 4.78
CA GLY A 374 -9.67 -6.43 4.40
C GLY A 374 -10.64 -6.31 3.22
N LEU A 375 -11.46 -5.27 3.19
CA LEU A 375 -12.35 -4.98 2.05
C LEU A 375 -11.56 -4.67 0.77
N SER A 376 -10.50 -3.88 0.89
CA SER A 376 -9.64 -3.48 -0.24
C SER A 376 -8.94 -4.69 -0.88
N ILE A 377 -8.35 -5.59 -0.08
CA ILE A 377 -7.69 -6.78 -0.62
C ILE A 377 -8.67 -7.77 -1.25
N VAL A 378 -9.88 -7.92 -0.69
CA VAL A 378 -10.92 -8.81 -1.23
C VAL A 378 -11.35 -8.29 -2.60
N THR A 379 -11.52 -6.97 -2.72
CA THR A 379 -11.84 -6.31 -4.00
C THR A 379 -10.72 -6.53 -5.01
N ARG A 380 -9.46 -6.24 -4.64
CA ARG A 380 -8.31 -6.34 -5.54
C ARG A 380 -8.03 -7.75 -6.04
N ALA A 381 -8.06 -8.76 -5.16
CA ALA A 381 -7.84 -10.15 -5.55
C ALA A 381 -8.89 -10.63 -6.56
N ASN A 382 -10.14 -10.15 -6.43
CA ASN A 382 -11.20 -10.46 -7.37
C ASN A 382 -11.06 -9.74 -8.72
N GLU A 383 -10.57 -8.50 -8.73
CA GLU A 383 -10.21 -7.78 -9.96
C GLU A 383 -9.03 -8.45 -10.69
N ALA A 384 -8.01 -8.92 -9.96
CA ALA A 384 -6.88 -9.66 -10.51
C ALA A 384 -7.32 -10.97 -11.16
N PHE A 385 -8.23 -11.71 -10.52
CA PHE A 385 -8.86 -12.88 -11.14
C PHE A 385 -9.53 -12.55 -12.47
N GLY A 386 -10.22 -11.40 -12.55
CA GLY A 386 -10.80 -10.90 -13.81
C GLY A 386 -9.77 -10.56 -14.89
N HIS A 387 -8.54 -10.19 -14.52
CA HIS A 387 -7.45 -10.00 -15.50
C HIS A 387 -7.00 -11.33 -16.11
N GLN A 388 -6.94 -12.40 -15.31
CA GLN A 388 -6.61 -13.75 -15.81
C GLN A 388 -7.69 -14.26 -16.77
N MET A 389 -8.98 -14.01 -16.48
CA MET A 389 -10.07 -14.33 -17.40
C MET A 389 -9.87 -13.70 -18.80
N LYS A 390 -9.41 -12.45 -18.86
CA LYS A 390 -9.13 -11.77 -20.15
C LYS A 390 -7.99 -12.42 -20.92
N VAL A 391 -7.00 -13.00 -20.23
CA VAL A 391 -5.93 -13.79 -20.89
C VAL A 391 -6.56 -15.01 -21.56
N TRP A 392 -7.42 -15.72 -20.84
CA TRP A 392 -8.11 -16.91 -21.37
C TRP A 392 -9.06 -16.58 -22.53
N GLU A 393 -9.82 -15.48 -22.43
CA GLU A 393 -10.68 -14.98 -23.50
C GLU A 393 -9.88 -14.63 -24.76
N SER A 394 -8.71 -13.99 -24.62
CA SER A 394 -7.88 -13.60 -25.78
C SER A 394 -7.34 -14.80 -26.58
N LEU A 395 -7.38 -16.00 -25.99
CA LEU A 395 -6.95 -17.26 -26.58
C LEU A 395 -8.13 -18.18 -26.93
N ASP A 396 -9.36 -17.69 -26.83
CA ASP A 396 -10.60 -18.45 -27.01
C ASP A 396 -10.71 -19.67 -26.07
N LEU A 397 -9.99 -19.69 -24.95
CA LEU A 397 -9.93 -20.86 -24.06
C LEU A 397 -11.26 -21.16 -23.39
N LEU A 398 -12.14 -20.17 -23.22
CA LEU A 398 -13.42 -20.34 -22.54
C LEU A 398 -14.49 -21.03 -23.39
N THR A 399 -14.20 -21.38 -24.65
CA THR A 399 -15.14 -22.11 -25.52
C THR A 399 -15.18 -23.60 -25.16
N ALA A 400 -16.34 -24.24 -25.35
CA ALA A 400 -16.52 -25.65 -25.01
C ALA A 400 -15.84 -26.61 -26.00
N ASP A 401 -15.70 -26.21 -27.28
CA ASP A 401 -15.16 -27.03 -28.35
C ASP A 401 -13.61 -26.95 -28.43
N PRO A 402 -12.87 -28.08 -28.30
CA PRO A 402 -11.42 -28.10 -28.50
C PRO A 402 -10.95 -27.54 -29.85
N GLU A 403 -11.71 -27.71 -30.94
CA GLU A 403 -11.33 -27.18 -32.24
C GLU A 403 -11.35 -25.65 -32.26
N ASP A 404 -12.39 -25.05 -31.66
CA ASP A 404 -12.50 -23.59 -31.52
C ASP A 404 -11.39 -23.01 -30.63
N ARG A 405 -11.06 -23.66 -29.51
CA ARG A 405 -9.95 -23.25 -28.64
C ARG A 405 -8.61 -23.30 -29.36
N ASN A 406 -8.35 -24.38 -30.09
CA ASN A 406 -7.10 -24.57 -30.82
C ASN A 406 -6.93 -23.52 -31.92
N LYS A 407 -8.04 -23.10 -32.57
CA LYS A 407 -8.01 -22.02 -33.56
C LYS A 407 -7.49 -20.70 -32.99
N GLY A 408 -7.94 -20.31 -31.80
CA GLY A 408 -7.45 -19.11 -31.12
C GLY A 408 -5.95 -19.16 -30.85
N MET A 409 -5.44 -20.32 -30.42
CA MET A 409 -4.01 -20.56 -30.22
C MET A 409 -3.21 -20.49 -31.53
N GLN A 410 -3.65 -21.19 -32.58
CA GLN A 410 -2.95 -21.23 -33.88
C GLN A 410 -2.89 -19.86 -34.54
N GLU A 411 -3.93 -19.05 -34.39
CA GLU A 411 -4.00 -17.71 -34.96
C GLU A 411 -2.90 -16.77 -34.45
N LEU A 412 -2.35 -17.00 -33.25
CA LEU A 412 -1.19 -16.27 -32.74
C LEU A 412 0.03 -16.36 -33.67
N GLY A 413 0.23 -17.51 -34.31
CA GLY A 413 1.37 -17.77 -35.21
C GLY A 413 1.16 -17.27 -36.64
N LEU A 414 -0.07 -16.85 -37.00
CA LEU A 414 -0.39 -16.48 -38.37
C LEU A 414 0.07 -15.05 -38.72
N SER A 415 0.63 -14.90 -39.92
CA SER A 415 0.99 -13.60 -40.50
C SER A 415 -0.20 -12.95 -41.23
N THR A 416 -1.35 -12.88 -40.55
CA THR A 416 -2.58 -12.28 -41.05
C THR A 416 -3.00 -11.08 -40.19
N PRO A 417 -3.90 -10.19 -40.67
CA PRO A 417 -4.47 -9.14 -39.83
C PRO A 417 -5.15 -9.67 -38.57
N ALA A 418 -5.82 -10.82 -38.66
CA ALA A 418 -6.46 -11.48 -37.52
C ALA A 418 -5.42 -11.98 -36.50
N GLY A 419 -4.35 -12.64 -36.96
CA GLY A 419 -3.23 -13.04 -36.10
C GLY A 419 -2.53 -11.87 -35.42
N ALA A 420 -2.34 -10.75 -36.15
CA ALA A 420 -1.80 -9.52 -35.57
C ALA A 420 -2.72 -8.92 -34.50
N ALA A 421 -4.03 -8.88 -34.75
CA ALA A 421 -5.02 -8.42 -33.78
C ALA A 421 -5.04 -9.30 -32.52
N ARG A 422 -4.96 -10.63 -32.68
CA ARG A 422 -4.94 -11.58 -31.56
C ARG A 422 -3.67 -11.45 -30.73
N ARG A 423 -2.49 -11.37 -31.35
CA ARG A 423 -1.23 -11.11 -30.62
C ARG A 423 -1.32 -9.82 -29.80
N LYS A 424 -1.88 -8.75 -30.38
CA LYS A 424 -2.08 -7.47 -29.67
C LYS A 424 -3.02 -7.61 -28.48
N ALA A 425 -4.14 -8.34 -28.63
CA ALA A 425 -5.09 -8.59 -27.55
C ALA A 425 -4.47 -9.43 -26.42
N PHE A 426 -3.79 -10.53 -26.77
CA PHE A 426 -3.11 -11.40 -25.81
C PHE A 426 -2.01 -10.64 -25.05
N GLN A 427 -1.15 -9.89 -25.75
CA GLN A 427 -0.12 -9.05 -25.12
C GLN A 427 -0.71 -7.98 -24.19
N ALA A 428 -1.83 -7.36 -24.57
CA ALA A 428 -2.52 -6.40 -23.71
C ALA A 428 -3.08 -7.07 -22.45
N ALA A 429 -3.66 -8.27 -22.58
CA ALA A 429 -4.16 -9.05 -21.45
C ALA A 429 -3.02 -9.48 -20.51
N ILE A 430 -1.92 -10.00 -21.06
CA ILE A 430 -0.71 -10.36 -20.29
C ILE A 430 -0.16 -9.14 -19.55
N LYS A 431 -0.07 -7.97 -20.21
CA LYS A 431 0.38 -6.73 -19.57
C LYS A 431 -0.51 -6.32 -18.39
N MET A 432 -1.81 -6.63 -18.41
CA MET A 432 -2.71 -6.35 -17.28
C MET A 432 -2.47 -7.23 -16.05
N THR A 433 -1.88 -8.41 -16.23
CA THR A 433 -1.52 -9.30 -15.10
C THR A 433 -0.42 -8.74 -14.20
N ARG A 434 0.32 -7.71 -14.63
CA ARG A 434 1.30 -7.00 -13.78
C ARG A 434 0.70 -6.41 -12.50
N HIS A 435 -0.60 -6.12 -12.48
CA HIS A 435 -1.31 -5.67 -11.27
C HIS A 435 -1.43 -6.77 -10.22
N GLU A 436 -1.22 -8.01 -10.61
CA GLU A 436 -1.13 -9.16 -9.72
C GLU A 436 0.29 -9.32 -9.19
N PHE A 437 1.28 -9.37 -10.09
CA PHE A 437 2.64 -9.76 -9.76
C PHE A 437 3.58 -8.60 -9.39
N HIS A 438 3.14 -7.35 -9.57
CA HIS A 438 3.90 -6.15 -9.20
C HIS A 438 3.04 -5.11 -8.45
N GLY A 439 2.12 -5.61 -7.61
CA GLY A 439 1.16 -4.84 -6.84
C GLY A 439 1.75 -4.09 -5.64
N LEU A 440 2.90 -3.41 -5.81
CA LEU A 440 3.62 -2.77 -4.71
C LEU A 440 2.75 -1.75 -3.94
N GLY A 441 1.92 -0.98 -4.64
CA GLY A 441 0.98 -0.04 -4.03
C GLY A 441 -0.04 -0.74 -3.13
N ILE A 442 -0.70 -1.81 -3.60
CA ILE A 442 -1.65 -2.53 -2.73
C ILE A 442 -0.96 -3.24 -1.55
N GLU A 443 0.31 -3.64 -1.72
CA GLU A 443 1.10 -4.32 -0.71
C GLU A 443 1.61 -3.39 0.40
N MET A 444 1.99 -2.14 0.07
CA MET A 444 2.71 -1.23 0.98
C MET A 444 1.95 0.05 1.34
N ASP A 445 0.96 0.46 0.53
CA ASP A 445 0.34 1.80 0.59
C ASP A 445 -0.89 1.88 1.51
N GLN A 446 -0.92 1.13 2.61
CA GLN A 446 -2.06 1.18 3.54
C GLN A 446 -2.21 2.57 4.18
N HIS A 447 -3.45 3.00 4.37
CA HIS A 447 -3.78 4.29 4.97
C HIS A 447 -4.95 4.15 5.95
N TYR A 448 -4.67 4.37 7.23
CA TYR A 448 -5.69 4.49 8.26
C TYR A 448 -6.23 5.92 8.28
N LEU A 449 -7.52 6.07 7.96
CA LEU A 449 -8.18 7.37 7.95
C LEU A 449 -8.74 7.78 9.32
N GLN A 450 -8.98 6.79 10.18
CA GLN A 450 -9.52 6.89 11.53
C GLN A 450 -8.87 5.80 12.41
N GLY A 451 -9.07 5.87 13.72
CA GLY A 451 -8.54 4.88 14.68
C GLY A 451 -7.52 5.50 15.63
N ALA A 452 -6.44 4.78 15.92
CA ALA A 452 -5.37 5.18 16.82
C ALA A 452 -4.38 6.14 16.13
N ILE A 453 -4.90 7.21 15.52
CA ILE A 453 -4.14 8.23 14.79
C ILE A 453 -4.55 9.62 15.30
N TYR A 454 -3.58 10.50 15.48
CA TYR A 454 -3.84 11.89 15.84
C TYR A 454 -3.75 12.78 14.59
N ARG A 455 -4.83 13.54 14.32
CA ARG A 455 -4.98 14.33 13.08
C ARG A 455 -5.58 15.72 13.30
N ASP A 456 -5.87 16.11 14.54
CA ASP A 456 -6.59 17.37 14.81
C ASP A 456 -5.79 18.63 14.44
N ASP A 457 -4.45 18.49 14.41
CA ASP A 457 -3.52 19.52 13.95
C ASP A 457 -3.29 19.48 12.44
N GLU A 458 -3.68 18.38 11.78
CA GLU A 458 -3.56 18.22 10.33
C GLU A 458 -4.78 18.85 9.64
N PRO A 459 -4.58 19.52 8.50
CA PRO A 459 -5.70 20.00 7.73
C PRO A 459 -6.42 18.80 7.07
N PRO A 460 -7.73 18.91 6.72
CA PRO A 460 -8.50 17.78 6.19
C PRO A 460 -7.85 17.19 4.93
N ILE A 461 -7.31 15.98 5.04
CA ILE A 461 -6.68 15.30 3.90
C ILE A 461 -7.79 14.79 3.00
N VAL A 462 -7.98 15.43 1.85
CA VAL A 462 -8.89 14.94 0.81
C VAL A 462 -8.19 13.86 0.00
N THR A 463 -8.06 12.64 0.53
CA THR A 463 -7.62 11.44 -0.24
C THR A 463 -6.42 11.69 -1.18
N GLN A 464 -5.50 12.59 -0.79
CA GLN A 464 -4.55 13.23 -1.72
C GLN A 464 -3.40 12.30 -2.14
N ASN A 465 -3.15 11.22 -1.39
CA ASN A 465 -2.02 10.32 -1.62
C ASN A 465 -2.29 9.20 -2.63
N VAL A 466 -3.48 9.15 -3.24
CA VAL A 466 -3.82 8.06 -4.15
C VAL A 466 -4.00 8.63 -5.53
N SER A 467 -3.05 8.31 -6.43
CA SER A 467 -3.10 8.66 -7.85
C SER A 467 -4.55 8.56 -8.36
N PRO A 468 -5.06 9.57 -9.09
CA PRO A 468 -6.43 9.50 -9.63
C PRO A 468 -6.56 8.30 -10.59
N ASN A 469 -5.44 7.81 -11.11
CA ASN A 469 -5.37 6.58 -11.87
C ASN A 469 -5.40 5.35 -10.95
N ALA A 470 -6.53 4.63 -10.93
CA ALA A 470 -6.71 3.41 -10.17
C ALA A 470 -5.64 2.32 -10.45
N SER A 471 -5.09 2.29 -11.68
CA SER A 471 -4.00 1.36 -12.03
C SER A 471 -2.69 1.71 -11.30
N ALA A 472 -2.35 2.99 -11.22
CA ALA A 472 -1.14 3.45 -10.53
C ALA A 472 -1.21 3.12 -9.03
N ARG A 473 -2.39 3.28 -8.39
CA ARG A 473 -2.58 2.94 -6.97
C ARG A 473 -2.28 1.48 -6.61
N VAL A 474 -2.46 0.57 -7.56
CA VAL A 474 -2.14 -0.84 -7.34
C VAL A 474 -0.64 -1.08 -7.52
N LEU A 475 0.00 -0.39 -8.46
CA LEU A 475 1.36 -0.68 -8.91
C LEU A 475 2.44 0.12 -8.18
N GLU A 476 2.13 1.34 -7.75
CA GLU A 476 3.07 2.34 -7.27
C GLU A 476 2.84 2.60 -5.78
N TYR A 477 3.93 2.61 -5.01
CA TYR A 477 3.94 3.01 -3.60
C TYR A 477 4.39 4.46 -3.49
N ALA A 478 3.66 5.26 -2.71
CA ALA A 478 3.97 6.67 -2.48
C ALA A 478 4.37 6.88 -1.01
N PRO A 479 5.68 6.96 -0.68
CA PRO A 479 6.12 7.16 0.69
C PRO A 479 5.55 8.48 1.24
N SER A 480 5.01 8.42 2.46
CA SER A 480 4.37 9.58 3.09
C SER A 480 4.44 9.47 4.61
N THR A 481 4.73 10.59 5.26
CA THR A 481 4.78 10.74 6.71
C THR A 481 3.46 11.26 7.31
N ILE A 482 2.42 11.39 6.49
CA ILE A 482 1.08 11.77 6.93
C ILE A 482 0.58 10.77 8.00
N PRO A 483 -0.04 11.23 9.11
CA PRO A 483 -0.58 10.34 10.13
C PRO A 483 -1.55 9.29 9.56
N GLY A 484 -1.35 8.03 9.95
CA GLY A 484 -2.09 6.88 9.44
C GLY A 484 -1.45 6.17 8.25
N ARG A 485 -0.32 6.68 7.74
CA ARG A 485 0.52 6.02 6.74
C ARG A 485 1.61 5.18 7.40
N ARG A 486 2.10 4.19 6.66
CA ARG A 486 3.30 3.43 7.06
C ARG A 486 4.52 4.36 7.07
N LEU A 487 5.36 4.25 8.10
CA LEU A 487 6.64 4.95 8.15
C LEU A 487 7.45 4.62 6.87
N PRO A 488 7.98 5.61 6.14
CA PRO A 488 8.85 5.34 5.00
C PRO A 488 10.18 4.73 5.40
N HIS A 489 10.66 3.79 4.59
CA HIS A 489 12.01 3.25 4.67
C HIS A 489 13.01 4.25 4.11
N VAL A 490 14.07 4.53 4.89
CA VAL A 490 15.35 5.05 4.39
C VAL A 490 16.49 4.38 5.13
N TRP A 491 17.67 4.34 4.53
CA TRP A 491 18.89 3.83 5.16
C TRP A 491 19.59 4.93 5.96
N LEU A 492 19.90 4.60 7.20
CA LEU A 492 20.64 5.42 8.15
C LEU A 492 21.94 4.72 8.54
N ASN A 493 22.89 5.50 9.04
CA ASN A 493 24.11 4.97 9.62
C ASN A 493 24.58 5.86 10.78
N VAL A 494 25.73 5.55 11.36
CA VAL A 494 26.39 6.38 12.37
C VAL A 494 27.60 7.09 11.73
N PRO A 495 28.17 8.13 12.37
CA PRO A 495 29.26 8.94 11.77
C PRO A 495 30.51 8.15 11.37
N CYS A 496 30.75 6.99 12.00
CA CYS A 496 31.77 6.02 11.58
C CYS A 496 31.03 4.79 11.05
N PRO A 497 30.83 4.67 9.72
CA PRO A 497 29.85 3.74 9.18
C PRO A 497 29.99 2.29 9.64
N GLU A 498 28.87 1.71 10.05
CA GLU A 498 28.68 0.28 10.34
C GLU A 498 27.67 -0.34 9.35
N ALA A 499 27.02 -1.45 9.72
CA ALA A 499 25.89 -1.97 8.95
C ALA A 499 24.75 -0.95 8.91
N ASN A 500 24.16 -0.74 7.74
CA ASN A 500 23.06 0.20 7.57
C ASN A 500 21.86 -0.23 8.44
N VAL A 501 21.15 0.78 8.95
CA VAL A 501 19.98 0.61 9.80
C VAL A 501 18.80 1.30 9.13
N SER A 502 17.67 0.61 9.00
CA SER A 502 16.45 1.21 8.46
C SER A 502 15.78 2.09 9.51
N THR A 503 15.04 3.12 9.08
CA THR A 503 14.07 3.82 9.95
C THR A 503 13.11 2.86 10.68
N HIS A 504 12.77 1.72 10.06
CA HIS A 504 11.92 0.68 10.65
C HIS A 504 12.63 -0.10 11.76
N ASP A 505 13.96 -0.14 11.78
CA ASP A 505 14.75 -0.80 12.82
C ASP A 505 14.84 0.06 14.09
N LEU A 506 14.77 1.39 13.92
CA LEU A 506 14.72 2.36 15.01
C LEU A 506 13.32 2.51 15.60
N ALA A 507 12.30 2.51 14.73
CA ALA A 507 10.91 2.51 15.14
C ALA A 507 10.44 1.11 15.61
N GLY A 508 9.22 1.04 16.14
CA GLY A 508 8.66 -0.23 16.60
C GLY A 508 9.22 -0.66 17.96
N LYS A 509 9.60 -1.94 18.08
CA LYS A 509 10.11 -2.55 19.32
C LYS A 509 9.17 -2.43 20.54
N GLY A 510 7.87 -2.27 20.27
CA GLY A 510 6.85 -2.06 21.30
C GLY A 510 6.93 -0.74 22.04
N ALA A 511 7.52 0.27 21.41
CA ALA A 511 7.51 1.66 21.87
C ALA A 511 6.99 2.58 20.75
N PHE A 512 6.49 3.75 21.15
CA PHE A 512 6.35 4.85 20.20
C PHE A 512 7.73 5.38 19.82
N CYS A 513 7.88 5.91 18.62
CA CYS A 513 9.12 6.51 18.15
C CYS A 513 8.88 7.93 17.64
N LEU A 514 9.77 8.86 18.01
CA LEU A 514 9.77 10.24 17.57
C LEU A 514 11.09 10.52 16.84
N PHE A 515 11.01 10.76 15.54
CA PHE A 515 12.16 11.22 14.76
C PHE A 515 12.21 12.75 14.72
N THR A 516 13.41 13.29 14.80
CA THR A 516 13.68 14.72 14.65
C THR A 516 14.98 14.94 13.86
N GLY A 517 15.47 16.17 13.77
CA GLY A 517 16.73 16.48 13.09
C GLY A 517 17.52 17.58 13.82
N PRO A 518 18.57 18.13 13.20
CA PRO A 518 19.32 19.26 13.74
C PRO A 518 18.38 20.42 14.15
N GLY A 519 18.50 20.94 15.37
CA GLY A 519 17.60 21.97 15.92
C GLY A 519 16.33 21.42 16.60
N GLY A 520 16.15 20.10 16.59
CA GLY A 520 15.03 19.38 17.19
C GLY A 520 15.25 18.91 18.62
N GLU A 521 16.29 19.36 19.32
CA GLU A 521 16.71 18.81 20.62
C GLU A 521 15.62 18.92 21.70
N ASN A 522 14.80 19.97 21.61
CA ASN A 522 13.65 20.17 22.50
C ASN A 522 12.60 19.06 22.38
N TRP A 523 12.47 18.41 21.21
CA TRP A 523 11.55 17.29 21.00
C TRP A 523 11.98 16.05 21.79
N LYS A 524 13.28 15.77 21.89
CA LYS A 524 13.79 14.67 22.72
C LYS A 524 13.44 14.90 24.20
N GLY A 525 13.61 16.14 24.67
CA GLY A 525 13.21 16.54 26.02
C GLY A 525 11.70 16.44 26.26
N ALA A 526 10.88 16.81 25.27
CA ALA A 526 9.43 16.68 25.33
C ALA A 526 8.99 15.20 25.39
N ALA A 527 9.55 14.36 24.52
CA ALA A 527 9.30 12.92 24.51
C ALA A 527 9.63 12.27 25.86
N ALA A 528 10.78 12.60 26.46
CA ALA A 528 11.15 12.10 27.78
C ALA A 528 10.16 12.53 28.88
N LYS A 529 9.69 13.79 28.85
CA LYS A 529 8.69 14.29 29.81
C LYS A 529 7.34 13.57 29.64
N VAL A 530 6.86 13.40 28.41
CA VAL A 530 5.60 12.71 28.12
C VAL A 530 5.72 11.24 28.52
N SER A 531 6.81 10.58 28.15
CA SER A 531 7.07 9.18 28.52
C SER A 531 7.09 8.98 30.03
N SER A 532 7.80 9.84 30.77
CA SER A 532 7.82 9.79 32.24
C SER A 532 6.46 10.08 32.87
N LYS A 533 5.66 11.01 32.31
CA LYS A 533 4.36 11.39 32.87
C LYS A 533 3.31 10.31 32.69
N TYR A 534 3.28 9.66 31.52
CA TYR A 534 2.23 8.69 31.16
C TYR A 534 2.70 7.24 31.22
N SER A 535 3.97 6.99 31.53
CA SER A 535 4.61 5.65 31.50
C SER A 535 4.58 4.96 30.13
N VAL A 536 4.22 5.69 29.07
CA VAL A 536 4.23 5.19 27.69
C VAL A 536 5.65 5.29 27.16
N PRO A 537 6.28 4.20 26.69
CA PRO A 537 7.64 4.26 26.15
C PRO A 537 7.67 5.04 24.83
N ILE A 538 8.55 6.05 24.77
CA ILE A 538 8.81 6.86 23.57
C ILE A 538 10.31 6.93 23.34
N ASN A 539 10.79 6.29 22.26
CA ASN A 539 12.15 6.43 21.79
C ASN A 539 12.25 7.69 20.92
N ALA A 540 13.25 8.54 21.13
CA ALA A 540 13.42 9.77 20.36
C ALA A 540 14.82 9.85 19.77
N PHE A 541 14.89 9.94 18.44
CA PHE A 541 16.14 9.95 17.68
C PHE A 541 16.23 11.20 16.81
N SER A 542 17.37 11.87 16.80
CA SER A 542 17.69 12.90 15.81
C SER A 542 18.45 12.29 14.63
N ILE A 543 18.04 12.66 13.41
CA ILE A 543 18.65 12.21 12.16
C ILE A 543 19.23 13.41 11.42
N GLY A 544 20.50 13.32 11.02
CA GLY A 544 21.23 14.35 10.28
C GLY A 544 22.73 14.31 10.58
N TYR A 545 23.49 15.22 9.97
CA TYR A 545 24.94 15.27 10.19
C TYR A 545 25.28 15.44 11.69
N ARG A 546 26.10 14.53 12.23
CA ARG A 546 26.48 14.49 13.66
C ARG A 546 25.31 14.41 14.65
N GLN A 547 24.19 13.81 14.24
CA GLN A 547 23.05 13.51 15.12
C GLN A 547 23.15 12.08 15.69
N ASP A 548 22.10 11.57 16.35
CA ASP A 548 22.08 10.17 16.82
C ASP A 548 22.30 9.20 15.64
N TRP A 549 21.73 9.54 14.48
CA TRP A 549 21.88 8.82 13.21
C TRP A 549 22.16 9.80 12.06
N GLU A 550 22.96 9.37 11.09
CA GLU A 550 23.27 10.13 9.88
C GLU A 550 22.42 9.66 8.69
N ASP A 551 21.92 10.64 7.94
CA ASP A 551 21.19 10.46 6.69
C ASP A 551 22.18 10.28 5.53
N VAL A 552 22.69 9.06 5.38
CA VAL A 552 23.83 8.75 4.50
C VAL A 552 23.58 9.01 3.02
N TYR A 553 22.32 8.94 2.59
CA TYR A 553 21.93 9.17 1.19
C TYR A 553 21.13 10.45 0.99
N MET A 554 21.04 11.30 2.02
CA MET A 554 20.23 12.52 2.01
C MET A 554 18.76 12.25 1.69
N GLU A 555 18.25 11.06 2.01
CA GLU A 555 16.87 10.66 1.72
C GLU A 555 15.92 11.11 2.83
N TRP A 556 16.37 11.08 4.09
CA TRP A 556 15.58 11.57 5.23
C TRP A 556 15.36 13.09 5.17
N SER A 557 16.42 13.82 4.84
CA SER A 557 16.43 15.29 4.76
C SER A 557 15.82 15.83 3.47
N ARG A 558 15.62 14.97 2.45
CA ARG A 558 14.97 15.35 1.20
C ARG A 558 13.50 15.70 1.45
N LEU A 559 13.17 16.97 1.21
CA LEU A 559 11.78 17.41 1.22
C LEU A 559 11.07 16.99 -0.07
N LEU A 560 9.98 16.25 0.09
CA LEU A 560 9.04 15.95 -0.99
C LEU A 560 8.11 17.16 -1.23
N PRO A 561 7.45 17.25 -2.40
CA PRO A 561 6.39 18.23 -2.60
C PRO A 561 5.36 18.15 -1.45
N PRO A 562 4.91 19.29 -0.88
CA PRO A 562 3.95 19.27 0.21
C PRO A 562 2.55 18.77 -0.22
N LEU A 563 2.32 18.68 -1.53
CA LEU A 563 1.21 17.96 -2.14
C LEU A 563 1.77 16.90 -3.09
N PRO A 564 1.40 15.62 -2.97
CA PRO A 564 1.84 14.58 -3.92
C PRO A 564 1.26 14.77 -5.33
N HIS A 565 0.13 15.49 -5.42
CA HIS A 565 -0.58 15.77 -6.66
C HIS A 565 -1.38 17.06 -6.52
N VAL A 566 -1.39 17.87 -7.58
CA VAL A 566 -2.22 19.07 -7.69
C VAL A 566 -3.22 18.84 -8.83
N PRO A 567 -4.56 18.82 -8.59
CA PRO A 567 -5.54 18.57 -9.65
C PRO A 567 -5.44 19.59 -10.79
N ILE A 568 -5.22 20.85 -10.43
CA ILE A 568 -5.00 21.97 -11.34
C ILE A 568 -4.34 23.11 -10.55
N PHE A 569 -3.53 23.94 -11.23
CA PHE A 569 -3.15 25.24 -10.70
C PHE A 569 -4.07 26.30 -11.28
N ILE A 570 -4.61 27.17 -10.43
CA ILE A 570 -5.34 28.37 -10.85
C ILE A 570 -4.41 29.56 -10.60
N CYS A 571 -4.06 30.29 -11.65
CA CYS A 571 -3.04 31.33 -11.57
C CYS A 571 -3.67 32.69 -11.90
N ILE A 572 -3.26 33.73 -11.18
CA ILE A 572 -3.80 35.08 -11.33
C ILE A 572 -2.79 35.98 -12.03
N GLY A 573 -3.12 36.38 -13.26
CA GLY A 573 -2.34 37.35 -14.01
C GLY A 573 -2.48 38.76 -13.42
N LEU A 574 -1.35 39.48 -13.34
CA LEU A 574 -1.30 40.91 -13.00
C LEU A 574 -1.98 41.24 -11.66
N ASN A 575 -1.57 40.60 -10.56
CA ASN A 575 -2.19 40.83 -9.24
C ASN A 575 -1.40 41.73 -8.29
N TYR A 576 -0.29 42.37 -8.67
CA TYR A 576 0.45 43.29 -7.80
C TYR A 576 0.46 44.70 -8.37
N ARG A 577 0.14 45.73 -7.56
CA ARG A 577 0.02 47.11 -8.06
C ARG A 577 1.36 47.65 -8.53
N HIS A 578 2.45 47.30 -7.85
CA HIS A 578 3.79 47.68 -8.29
C HIS A 578 4.18 47.00 -9.60
N HIS A 579 3.80 45.74 -9.79
CA HIS A 579 4.05 45.02 -11.03
C HIS A 579 3.25 45.61 -12.21
N ALA A 580 1.98 45.96 -12.00
CA ALA A 580 1.17 46.62 -13.03
C ALA A 580 1.78 47.96 -13.49
N LYS A 581 2.36 48.71 -12.56
CA LYS A 581 3.11 49.94 -12.87
C LYS A 581 4.40 49.66 -13.63
N GLU A 582 5.17 48.64 -13.23
CA GLU A 582 6.41 48.21 -13.91
C GLU A 582 6.15 47.81 -15.36
N ALA A 583 5.11 47.00 -15.59
CA ALA A 583 4.72 46.50 -16.90
C ALA A 583 4.00 47.56 -17.77
N ASN A 584 3.62 48.70 -17.20
CA ASN A 584 2.78 49.72 -17.83
C ASN A 584 1.47 49.14 -18.41
N LEU A 585 0.83 48.24 -17.66
CA LEU A 585 -0.42 47.58 -18.03
C LEU A 585 -1.60 48.15 -17.23
N SER A 586 -2.78 48.23 -17.85
CA SER A 586 -4.01 48.62 -17.17
C SER A 586 -4.53 47.49 -16.28
N ILE A 587 -4.96 47.83 -15.06
CA ILE A 587 -5.56 46.88 -14.14
C ILE A 587 -6.97 46.53 -14.63
N PRO A 588 -7.27 45.24 -14.90
CA PRO A 588 -8.59 44.82 -15.36
C PRO A 588 -9.64 44.91 -14.23
N PRO A 589 -10.95 44.94 -14.55
CA PRO A 589 -12.00 45.05 -13.54
C PRO A 589 -12.18 43.78 -12.68
N TYR A 590 -11.67 42.64 -13.15
CA TYR A 590 -11.76 41.34 -12.49
C TYR A 590 -10.43 40.58 -12.61
N PRO A 591 -10.14 39.62 -11.71
CA PRO A 591 -8.94 38.79 -11.79
C PRO A 591 -8.82 38.08 -13.14
N VAL A 592 -7.65 38.14 -13.76
CA VAL A 592 -7.35 37.36 -14.98
C VAL A 592 -6.91 35.98 -14.56
N ILE A 593 -7.71 34.96 -14.88
CA ILE A 593 -7.42 33.56 -14.55
C ILE A 593 -6.83 32.84 -15.75
N PHE A 594 -5.75 32.11 -15.52
CA PHE A 594 -5.28 31.03 -16.39
C PHE A 594 -4.94 29.80 -15.52
N THR A 595 -4.62 28.68 -16.16
CA THR A 595 -4.39 27.43 -15.44
C THR A 595 -3.12 26.74 -15.89
N LYS A 596 -2.56 25.91 -14.99
CA LYS A 596 -1.54 24.90 -15.31
C LYS A 596 -2.08 23.50 -15.01
N PRO A 597 -1.72 22.48 -15.82
CA PRO A 597 -2.04 21.10 -15.55
C PRO A 597 -1.24 20.58 -14.36
N SER A 598 -1.59 19.38 -13.89
CA SER A 598 -0.93 18.74 -12.77
C SER A 598 0.57 18.51 -12.98
N ASP A 599 0.99 18.20 -14.22
CA ASP A 599 2.38 17.94 -14.59
C ASP A 599 3.31 19.15 -14.36
N ALA A 600 2.76 20.35 -14.15
CA ALA A 600 3.53 21.51 -13.75
C ALA A 600 4.08 21.41 -12.32
N LEU A 601 3.53 20.55 -11.45
CA LEU A 601 3.99 20.42 -10.06
C LEU A 601 5.47 20.02 -9.99
N ALA A 602 6.22 20.72 -9.14
CA ALA A 602 7.57 20.34 -8.73
C ALA A 602 7.75 20.52 -7.22
N GLY A 603 8.61 19.70 -6.63
CA GLY A 603 8.94 19.75 -5.22
C GLY A 603 9.89 20.88 -4.84
N PRO A 604 10.11 21.08 -3.53
CA PRO A 604 10.89 22.18 -2.99
C PRO A 604 12.38 22.15 -3.25
N SER A 605 12.89 21.05 -3.81
CA SER A 605 14.30 20.86 -4.18
C SER A 605 14.44 20.15 -5.53
N ASP A 606 13.35 20.08 -6.30
CA ASP A 606 13.38 19.44 -7.61
C ASP A 606 14.16 20.31 -8.62
N GLU A 607 14.92 19.62 -9.48
CA GLU A 607 15.48 20.23 -10.68
C GLU A 607 14.39 20.43 -11.74
N ILE A 608 14.43 21.58 -12.41
CA ILE A 608 13.44 22.01 -13.40
C ILE A 608 14.05 21.93 -14.81
N PRO A 609 13.72 20.91 -15.60
CA PRO A 609 14.21 20.76 -16.96
C PRO A 609 13.50 21.73 -17.89
N ILE A 610 14.26 22.42 -18.74
CA ILE A 610 13.75 23.45 -19.64
C ILE A 610 13.89 23.03 -21.09
N HIS A 611 12.76 23.01 -21.79
CA HIS A 611 12.70 22.75 -23.23
C HIS A 611 13.56 23.77 -24.01
N PRO A 612 14.34 23.36 -25.03
CA PRO A 612 15.24 24.24 -25.79
C PRO A 612 14.62 25.57 -26.24
N GLU A 613 13.41 25.53 -26.79
CA GLU A 613 12.72 26.74 -27.27
C GLU A 613 12.25 27.70 -26.17
N ALA A 614 12.17 27.24 -24.91
CA ALA A 614 11.82 28.07 -23.77
C ALA A 614 13.03 28.75 -23.10
N GLN A 615 14.26 28.31 -23.40
CA GLN A 615 15.48 28.69 -22.67
C GLN A 615 15.84 30.17 -22.83
N SER A 616 15.56 30.77 -23.99
CA SER A 616 16.03 32.13 -24.33
C SER A 616 15.37 33.25 -23.52
N MET A 617 14.14 33.02 -23.03
CA MET A 617 13.36 33.99 -22.28
C MET A 617 12.64 33.32 -21.10
N LEU A 618 13.38 32.50 -20.34
CA LEU A 618 12.85 31.84 -19.16
C LEU A 618 12.86 32.79 -17.96
N ASP A 619 11.73 32.88 -17.25
CA ASP A 619 11.53 33.86 -16.19
C ASP A 619 11.02 33.21 -14.90
N TYR A 620 11.43 33.77 -13.76
CA TYR A 620 10.95 33.40 -12.42
C TYR A 620 9.78 34.31 -12.03
N GLU A 621 8.87 33.78 -11.23
CA GLU A 621 7.76 34.56 -10.68
C GLU A 621 7.45 34.03 -9.28
N GLY A 622 8.05 34.60 -8.24
CA GLY A 622 7.76 34.18 -6.86
C GLY A 622 6.38 34.65 -6.42
N GLU A 623 5.60 33.75 -5.83
CA GLU A 623 4.21 33.99 -5.44
C GLU A 623 3.82 33.31 -4.12
N LEU A 624 2.77 33.85 -3.48
CA LEU A 624 2.05 33.12 -2.44
C LEU A 624 1.16 32.07 -3.10
N GLY A 625 1.39 30.80 -2.77
CA GLY A 625 0.51 29.69 -3.11
C GLY A 625 -0.57 29.48 -2.04
N VAL A 626 -1.83 29.37 -2.46
CA VAL A 626 -2.96 29.06 -1.58
C VAL A 626 -3.48 27.67 -1.91
N VAL A 627 -3.45 26.75 -0.94
CA VAL A 627 -3.91 25.38 -1.14
C VAL A 627 -5.37 25.24 -0.69
N ILE A 628 -6.23 24.72 -1.55
CA ILE A 628 -7.66 24.51 -1.25
C ILE A 628 -7.86 23.17 -0.54
N GLY A 629 -8.48 23.18 0.64
CA GLY A 629 -8.67 22.00 1.49
C GLY A 629 -10.00 21.26 1.30
N ARG A 630 -10.97 21.91 0.64
CA ARG A 630 -12.28 21.33 0.34
C ARG A 630 -12.86 21.95 -0.93
N ASP A 631 -13.69 21.19 -1.64
CA ASP A 631 -14.32 21.65 -2.88
C ASP A 631 -15.10 22.96 -2.66
N ALA A 632 -14.75 23.99 -3.44
CA ALA A 632 -15.35 25.31 -3.40
C ALA A 632 -16.14 25.58 -4.69
N LEU A 633 -17.45 25.81 -4.56
CA LEU A 633 -18.34 26.18 -5.65
C LEU A 633 -19.21 27.36 -5.21
N ASN A 634 -19.19 28.44 -5.97
CA ASN A 634 -19.93 29.69 -5.72
C ASN A 634 -19.70 30.26 -4.30
N VAL A 635 -18.46 30.22 -3.82
CA VAL A 635 -18.11 30.65 -2.46
C VAL A 635 -18.11 32.17 -2.36
N SER A 636 -18.70 32.72 -1.30
CA SER A 636 -18.65 34.16 -1.02
C SER A 636 -17.30 34.57 -0.43
N GLU A 637 -16.89 35.83 -0.60
CA GLU A 637 -15.65 36.35 -0.03
C GLU A 637 -15.56 36.18 1.50
N ALA A 638 -16.69 36.28 2.20
CA ALA A 638 -16.76 36.13 3.65
C ALA A 638 -16.37 34.72 4.13
N ASN A 639 -16.70 33.69 3.34
CA ASN A 639 -16.46 32.28 3.69
C ASN A 639 -15.21 31.71 2.99
N ALA A 640 -14.56 32.49 2.12
CA ALA A 640 -13.51 32.00 1.23
C ALA A 640 -12.32 31.35 1.96
N LEU A 641 -11.86 31.94 3.06
CA LEU A 641 -10.72 31.41 3.82
C LEU A 641 -11.03 30.08 4.50
N ASP A 642 -12.31 29.78 4.77
CA ASP A 642 -12.67 28.51 5.39
C ASP A 642 -12.40 27.32 4.44
N TYR A 643 -12.21 27.57 3.14
CA TYR A 643 -11.88 26.54 2.14
C TYR A 643 -10.37 26.35 1.96
N VAL A 644 -9.53 27.15 2.64
CA VAL A 644 -8.07 27.10 2.54
C VAL A 644 -7.51 26.02 3.47
N LEU A 645 -6.75 25.07 2.92
CA LEU A 645 -5.94 24.10 3.66
C LEU A 645 -4.76 24.80 4.36
N GLY A 646 -4.12 25.71 3.65
CA GLY A 646 -2.97 26.49 4.11
C GLY A 646 -2.26 27.21 2.98
N TYR A 647 -1.10 27.77 3.30
CA TYR A 647 -0.29 28.59 2.40
C TYR A 647 1.10 27.98 2.18
N THR A 648 1.68 28.20 1.01
CA THR A 648 3.00 27.69 0.62
C THR A 648 3.72 28.71 -0.27
N CYS A 649 5.04 28.62 -0.43
CA CYS A 649 5.73 29.38 -1.46
C CYS A 649 5.50 28.73 -2.82
N ALA A 650 5.38 29.53 -3.87
CA ALA A 650 5.21 29.05 -5.23
C ALA A 650 6.10 29.84 -6.20
N ASN A 651 6.51 29.19 -7.30
CA ASN A 651 7.21 29.84 -8.40
C ASN A 651 6.43 29.60 -9.71
N ASP A 652 5.82 30.65 -10.28
CA ASP A 652 5.09 30.58 -11.55
C ASP A 652 6.05 30.75 -12.75
N ILE A 653 6.84 29.70 -13.01
CA ILE A 653 7.85 29.72 -14.07
C ILE A 653 7.19 30.01 -15.43
N SER A 654 7.83 30.92 -16.18
CA SER A 654 7.28 31.45 -17.44
C SER A 654 8.27 31.31 -18.59
N ALA A 655 7.87 30.60 -19.65
CA ALA A 655 8.57 30.63 -20.93
C ALA A 655 8.06 31.83 -21.75
N ARG A 656 8.60 33.03 -21.48
CA ARG A 656 8.10 34.30 -22.07
C ARG A 656 8.10 34.30 -23.59
N HIS A 657 9.00 33.54 -24.22
CA HIS A 657 9.04 33.37 -25.67
C HIS A 657 7.68 32.94 -26.21
N PHE A 658 7.03 31.96 -25.58
CA PHE A 658 5.69 31.47 -25.96
C PHE A 658 4.54 32.38 -25.49
N GLN A 659 4.79 33.40 -24.67
CA GLN A 659 3.79 34.43 -24.37
C GLN A 659 3.76 35.53 -25.44
N LEU A 660 4.75 35.63 -26.31
CA LEU A 660 4.76 36.64 -27.36
C LEU A 660 3.65 36.37 -28.39
N PRO A 661 2.94 37.41 -28.87
CA PRO A 661 1.93 37.27 -29.92
C PRO A 661 2.45 36.55 -31.17
N ASP A 662 3.67 36.87 -31.61
CA ASP A 662 4.25 36.32 -32.84
C ASP A 662 4.68 34.85 -32.73
N THR A 663 4.91 34.36 -31.52
CA THR A 663 5.35 32.97 -31.28
C THR A 663 4.17 32.05 -31.00
N SER A 664 3.26 32.46 -30.11
CA SER A 664 2.11 31.63 -29.73
C SER A 664 0.89 32.46 -29.31
N GLY A 665 0.67 33.63 -29.93
CA GLY A 665 -0.60 34.34 -29.85
C GLY A 665 -1.00 34.86 -28.47
N GLY A 666 -0.05 35.15 -27.58
CA GLY A 666 -0.35 35.69 -26.24
C GLY A 666 -0.85 34.65 -25.23
N GLN A 667 -0.61 33.35 -25.45
CA GLN A 667 -1.18 32.29 -24.64
C GLN A 667 -0.47 32.12 -23.28
N TYR A 668 -1.17 32.44 -22.18
CA TYR A 668 -0.67 32.23 -20.82
C TYR A 668 -0.56 30.76 -20.44
N CYS A 669 -1.63 29.98 -20.65
CA CYS A 669 -1.67 28.58 -20.20
C CYS A 669 -0.50 27.80 -20.78
N PHE A 670 -0.32 27.80 -22.10
CA PHE A 670 0.75 27.02 -22.75
C PHE A 670 2.15 27.43 -22.25
N ALA A 671 2.46 28.73 -22.26
CA ALA A 671 3.78 29.24 -21.90
C ALA A 671 4.19 29.03 -20.42
N LYS A 672 3.23 28.66 -19.56
CA LYS A 672 3.43 28.45 -18.13
C LYS A 672 3.18 27.02 -17.67
N SER A 673 2.81 26.11 -18.58
CA SER A 673 2.33 24.75 -18.26
C SER A 673 3.30 23.63 -18.60
N PHE A 674 4.58 23.94 -18.81
CA PHE A 674 5.58 22.92 -19.06
C PHE A 674 5.78 22.07 -17.80
N ASN A 675 6.31 20.85 -17.96
CA ASN A 675 6.57 19.98 -16.82
C ASN A 675 7.41 20.71 -15.77
N LYS A 676 7.02 20.61 -14.50
CA LYS A 676 7.69 21.25 -13.36
C LYS A 676 7.67 22.80 -13.33
N PHE A 677 6.82 23.48 -14.10
CA PHE A 677 6.74 24.97 -14.11
C PHE A 677 5.93 25.59 -12.96
N GLY A 678 5.40 24.78 -12.04
CA GLY A 678 4.76 25.22 -10.81
C GLY A 678 5.37 24.58 -9.57
N PRO A 679 6.66 24.85 -9.25
CA PRO A 679 7.23 24.43 -7.99
C PRO A 679 6.51 25.04 -6.80
N ILE A 680 6.31 24.25 -5.76
CA ILE A 680 5.73 24.68 -4.47
C ILE A 680 6.49 24.07 -3.29
N GLY A 681 6.45 24.73 -2.14
CA GLY A 681 7.06 24.26 -0.90
C GLY A 681 7.56 25.39 0.00
N PRO A 682 8.36 25.10 1.03
CA PRO A 682 8.81 23.77 1.46
C PRO A 682 7.73 22.96 2.20
N CYS A 683 6.69 23.62 2.68
CA CYS A 683 5.60 23.02 3.45
C CYS A 683 4.27 23.73 3.15
N ILE A 684 3.17 23.25 3.75
CA ILE A 684 1.90 23.96 3.84
C ILE A 684 1.72 24.44 5.27
N VAL A 685 1.51 25.74 5.45
CA VAL A 685 1.31 26.34 6.77
C VAL A 685 -0.18 26.59 7.00
N SER A 686 -0.67 26.11 8.15
CA SER A 686 -2.07 26.23 8.54
C SER A 686 -2.54 27.69 8.62
N PRO A 687 -3.78 28.01 8.20
CA PRO A 687 -4.38 29.33 8.42
C PRO A 687 -4.49 29.73 9.90
N LYS A 688 -4.38 28.77 10.85
CA LYS A 688 -4.28 29.09 12.29
C LYS A 688 -3.00 29.85 12.64
N LEU A 689 -1.90 29.57 11.92
CA LEU A 689 -0.60 30.23 12.10
C LEU A 689 -0.46 31.49 11.22
N ILE A 690 -1.16 31.51 10.08
CA ILE A 690 -1.24 32.66 9.16
C ILE A 690 -2.70 33.11 9.05
N PRO A 691 -3.22 33.89 10.02
CA PRO A 691 -4.63 34.30 10.02
C PRO A 691 -4.95 35.35 8.94
N ASP A 692 -3.96 36.15 8.52
CA ASP A 692 -4.10 37.15 7.47
C ASP A 692 -3.07 36.94 6.35
N PRO A 693 -3.47 36.34 5.21
CA PRO A 693 -2.54 36.10 4.09
C PRO A 693 -2.14 37.37 3.33
N GLN A 694 -2.74 38.53 3.63
CA GLN A 694 -2.38 39.83 3.06
C GLN A 694 -1.32 40.56 3.90
N ASN A 695 -0.80 39.95 4.95
CA ASN A 695 0.24 40.52 5.81
C ASN A 695 1.47 39.61 5.89
N LEU A 696 2.01 39.24 4.73
CA LEU A 696 3.24 38.44 4.58
C LEU A 696 4.26 39.20 3.74
N THR A 697 5.53 38.95 4.00
CA THR A 697 6.66 39.43 3.20
C THR A 697 7.08 38.35 2.22
N LEU A 698 7.13 38.69 0.93
CA LEU A 698 7.59 37.79 -0.14
C LEU A 698 8.88 38.34 -0.75
N ALA A 699 9.89 37.48 -0.89
CA ALA A 699 11.10 37.78 -1.63
C ALA A 699 11.46 36.65 -2.60
N THR A 700 11.97 37.01 -3.77
CA THR A 700 12.53 36.06 -4.74
C THR A 700 13.99 36.37 -4.96
N ARG A 701 14.86 35.38 -4.85
CA ARG A 701 16.30 35.50 -5.09
C ARG A 701 16.71 34.57 -6.23
N VAL A 702 17.67 35.01 -7.04
CA VAL A 702 18.32 34.17 -8.06
C VAL A 702 19.81 34.18 -7.80
N ASN A 703 20.38 33.02 -7.49
CA ASN A 703 21.77 32.85 -7.05
C ASN A 703 22.12 33.79 -5.87
N GLY A 704 21.22 33.84 -4.87
CA GLY A 704 21.34 34.70 -3.70
C GLY A 704 21.05 36.20 -3.93
N ALA A 705 20.91 36.66 -5.17
CA ALA A 705 20.60 38.07 -5.46
C ALA A 705 19.09 38.31 -5.43
N THR A 706 18.61 39.20 -4.54
CA THR A 706 17.19 39.58 -4.47
C THR A 706 16.74 40.27 -5.75
N ARG A 707 15.71 39.70 -6.37
CA ARG A 707 15.07 40.17 -7.60
C ARG A 707 13.69 40.78 -7.34
N GLN A 708 12.94 40.17 -6.43
CA GLN A 708 11.63 40.62 -6.02
C GLN A 708 11.60 40.75 -4.49
N SER A 709 10.93 41.77 -3.97
CA SER A 709 10.70 41.97 -2.53
C SER A 709 9.46 42.82 -2.33
N THR A 710 8.45 42.29 -1.66
CA THR A 710 7.15 42.98 -1.49
C THR A 710 6.41 42.50 -0.24
N SER A 711 5.34 43.21 0.13
CA SER A 711 4.30 42.71 1.02
C SER A 711 3.15 42.12 0.20
N THR A 712 2.52 41.04 0.65
CA THR A 712 1.30 40.49 0.05
C THR A 712 0.09 41.43 0.15
N SER A 713 0.20 42.52 0.92
CA SER A 713 -0.78 43.62 0.93
C SER A 713 -0.80 44.41 -0.39
N ASP A 714 0.25 44.30 -1.22
CA ASP A 714 0.28 44.93 -2.54
C ASP A 714 -0.63 44.23 -3.57
N MET A 715 -1.21 43.08 -3.21
CA MET A 715 -2.15 42.36 -4.09
C MET A 715 -3.37 43.20 -4.46
N ILE A 716 -3.72 43.27 -5.74
CA ILE A 716 -4.87 43.99 -6.29
C ILE A 716 -6.16 43.33 -5.81
N TRP A 717 -6.25 42.01 -5.95
CA TRP A 717 -7.30 41.16 -5.42
C TRP A 717 -6.75 40.31 -4.28
N THR A 718 -7.44 40.35 -3.14
CA THR A 718 -7.11 39.55 -1.95
C THR A 718 -7.37 38.05 -2.20
N VAL A 719 -6.80 37.18 -1.36
CA VAL A 719 -7.05 35.73 -1.43
C VAL A 719 -8.55 35.41 -1.39
N LYS A 720 -9.32 36.12 -0.56
CA LYS A 720 -10.78 35.97 -0.47
C LYS A 720 -11.50 36.27 -1.79
N GLN A 721 -11.10 37.36 -2.43
CA GLN A 721 -11.67 37.79 -3.73
C GLN A 721 -11.30 36.81 -4.84
N ILE A 722 -10.06 36.31 -4.85
CA ILE A 722 -9.60 35.33 -5.84
C ILE A 722 -10.41 34.03 -5.72
N ILE A 723 -10.52 33.44 -4.52
CA ILE A 723 -11.27 32.20 -4.31
C ILE A 723 -12.75 32.39 -4.68
N SER A 724 -13.35 33.51 -4.25
CA SER A 724 -14.74 33.81 -4.59
C SER A 724 -14.94 33.97 -6.10
N HIS A 725 -14.01 34.60 -6.81
CA HIS A 725 -14.09 34.74 -8.26
C HIS A 725 -13.88 33.41 -8.99
N ALA A 726 -12.83 32.67 -8.64
CA ALA A 726 -12.45 31.40 -9.28
C ALA A 726 -13.51 30.30 -9.10
N SER A 727 -14.28 30.33 -8.01
CA SER A 727 -15.33 29.35 -7.73
C SER A 727 -16.69 29.67 -8.38
N LYS A 728 -16.84 30.79 -9.10
CA LYS A 728 -18.12 31.14 -9.76
C LYS A 728 -18.40 30.21 -10.93
N GLY A 729 -19.45 29.39 -10.80
CA GLY A 729 -19.91 28.45 -11.82
C GLY A 729 -18.98 27.27 -12.10
N THR A 730 -17.83 27.18 -11.42
CA THR A 730 -16.85 26.09 -11.56
C THR A 730 -16.37 25.65 -10.19
N THR A 731 -16.38 24.34 -9.93
CA THR A 731 -15.84 23.81 -8.67
C THR A 731 -14.32 23.90 -8.66
N VAL A 732 -13.77 24.63 -7.70
CA VAL A 732 -12.35 24.58 -7.34
C VAL A 732 -12.16 23.40 -6.40
N ARG A 733 -11.55 22.32 -6.90
CA ARG A 733 -11.42 21.06 -6.16
C ARG A 733 -10.42 21.17 -5.02
N ALA A 734 -10.62 20.41 -3.95
CA ALA A 734 -9.60 20.23 -2.92
C ALA A 734 -8.27 19.74 -3.53
N GLY A 735 -7.15 20.21 -3.00
CA GLY A 735 -5.81 20.02 -3.55
C GLY A 735 -5.43 21.00 -4.66
N THR A 736 -6.36 21.82 -5.17
CA THR A 736 -6.03 22.90 -6.13
C THR A 736 -5.09 23.90 -5.45
N VAL A 737 -4.06 24.33 -6.18
CA VAL A 737 -3.16 25.40 -5.74
C VAL A 737 -3.51 26.67 -6.52
N ILE A 738 -3.78 27.75 -5.81
CA ILE A 738 -3.95 29.07 -6.39
C ILE A 738 -2.63 29.82 -6.30
N MET A 739 -2.06 30.15 -7.45
CA MET A 739 -0.89 31.02 -7.63
C MET A 739 -1.41 32.46 -7.76
N THR A 740 -1.11 33.28 -6.76
CA THR A 740 -1.81 34.56 -6.54
C THR A 740 -1.30 35.71 -7.39
N GLY A 741 -0.33 35.49 -8.28
CA GLY A 741 0.32 36.50 -9.10
C GLY A 741 1.66 36.96 -8.51
N THR A 742 2.52 37.50 -9.37
CA THR A 742 3.89 37.86 -9.00
C THR A 742 4.08 39.37 -8.82
N PRO A 743 4.99 39.81 -7.92
CA PRO A 743 5.34 41.22 -7.76
C PRO A 743 6.31 41.74 -8.83
N ALA A 744 6.59 43.06 -8.77
CA ALA A 744 7.57 43.71 -9.65
C ALA A 744 8.98 43.10 -9.49
N GLY A 745 9.78 43.15 -10.55
CA GLY A 745 11.14 42.60 -10.56
C GLY A 745 11.30 41.29 -11.34
N VAL A 746 10.33 40.94 -12.19
CA VAL A 746 10.46 39.83 -13.14
C VAL A 746 11.55 40.12 -14.18
N GLY A 747 12.24 39.09 -14.66
CA GLY A 747 13.39 39.21 -15.55
C GLY A 747 13.10 39.94 -16.85
N LEU A 748 11.88 39.81 -17.39
CA LEU A 748 11.43 40.49 -18.61
C LEU A 748 11.48 42.03 -18.52
N PHE A 749 11.16 42.61 -17.36
CA PHE A 749 11.07 44.06 -17.16
C PHE A 749 12.32 44.66 -16.49
N CYS A 750 13.27 43.82 -16.07
CA CYS A 750 14.57 44.27 -15.61
C CYS A 750 15.33 45.04 -16.71
N LYS A 751 16.18 45.99 -16.30
CA LYS A 751 17.06 46.76 -17.20
C LYS A 751 18.52 46.63 -16.75
N PRO A 752 19.37 45.85 -17.46
CA PRO A 752 19.06 44.99 -18.60
C PRO A 752 18.16 43.80 -18.21
N GLN A 753 17.52 43.17 -19.20
CA GLN A 753 16.69 41.97 -18.98
C GLN A 753 17.52 40.86 -18.32
N ALA A 754 16.89 40.13 -17.41
CA ALA A 754 17.55 39.18 -16.52
C ALA A 754 16.82 37.83 -16.51
N PHE A 755 16.81 37.13 -17.65
CA PHE A 755 16.27 35.78 -17.76
C PHE A 755 17.16 34.75 -17.07
N MET A 756 16.54 33.67 -16.59
CA MET A 756 17.22 32.54 -15.95
C MET A 756 18.06 31.75 -16.96
N LYS A 757 19.11 31.11 -16.47
CA LYS A 757 20.04 30.28 -17.23
C LYS A 757 20.14 28.88 -16.61
N SER A 758 20.71 27.95 -17.37
CA SER A 758 21.09 26.64 -16.83
C SER A 758 22.02 26.79 -15.62
N GLY A 759 21.72 26.07 -14.55
CA GLY A 759 22.44 26.10 -13.29
C GLY A 759 21.99 27.19 -12.32
N ASP A 760 21.14 28.14 -12.73
CA ASP A 760 20.60 29.15 -11.81
C ASP A 760 19.72 28.49 -10.74
N GLU A 761 19.85 29.00 -9.53
CA GLU A 761 19.06 28.61 -8.38
C GLU A 761 18.09 29.74 -8.01
N VAL A 762 16.80 29.40 -7.94
CA VAL A 762 15.74 30.34 -7.62
C VAL A 762 15.20 30.01 -6.24
N GLU A 763 15.20 31.00 -5.36
CA GLU A 763 14.59 30.91 -4.04
C GLU A 763 13.35 31.80 -3.97
N VAL A 764 12.23 31.25 -3.48
CA VAL A 764 11.05 32.03 -3.08
C VAL A 764 10.87 31.89 -1.58
N ASP A 765 10.96 33.02 -0.89
CA ASP A 765 10.97 33.12 0.56
C ASP A 765 9.75 33.90 1.01
N ILE A 766 8.91 33.26 1.83
CA ILE A 766 7.74 33.89 2.45
C ILE A 766 7.86 33.70 3.95
N ASP A 767 7.76 34.80 4.68
CA ASP A 767 7.77 34.76 6.14
C ASP A 767 6.68 33.85 6.71
N ALA A 768 6.98 33.20 7.84
CA ALA A 768 6.16 32.15 8.46
C ALA A 768 5.94 30.86 7.63
N VAL A 769 6.33 30.81 6.34
CA VAL A 769 6.26 29.61 5.49
C VAL A 769 7.62 28.94 5.34
N GLY A 770 8.64 29.69 4.91
CA GLY A 770 9.99 29.17 4.65
C GLY A 770 10.45 29.45 3.21
N VAL A 771 11.45 28.70 2.75
CA VAL A 771 12.11 28.92 1.46
C VAL A 771 11.87 27.73 0.52
N LEU A 772 11.30 28.02 -0.65
CA LEU A 772 11.26 27.13 -1.81
C LEU A 772 12.53 27.36 -2.64
N GLN A 773 13.24 26.31 -3.03
CA GLN A 773 14.51 26.43 -3.77
C GLN A 773 14.56 25.47 -4.96
N ASN A 774 14.69 25.98 -6.18
CA ASN A 774 14.75 25.12 -7.36
C ASN A 774 15.93 25.46 -8.25
N LYS A 775 16.55 24.42 -8.82
CA LYS A 775 17.64 24.55 -9.78
C LYS A 775 17.13 24.39 -11.21
N ILE A 776 17.50 25.32 -12.08
CA ILE A 776 17.11 25.33 -13.49
C ILE A 776 18.12 24.51 -14.31
N LEU A 777 17.65 23.60 -15.16
CA LEU A 777 18.49 22.79 -16.05
C LEU A 777 18.06 22.93 -17.50
N PHE A 778 18.97 23.41 -18.34
CA PHE A 778 18.77 23.41 -19.78
C PHE A 778 19.26 22.08 -20.32
N ASN A 779 18.34 21.31 -20.88
CA ASN A 779 18.63 20.03 -21.52
C ASN A 779 19.05 20.21 -22.97
#